data_AF-A0A7I8E9N4-F1
#
_entry.id   AF-A0A7I8E9N4-F1
#
_cell.length_a   1.000
_cell.length_b   1.000
_cell.length_c   1.000
_cell.angle_alpha   90.00
_cell.angle_beta   90.00
_cell.angle_gamma   90.00
#
_symmetry.space_group_name_H-M   'P 1'
#
loop_
_entity.id
_entity.type
_entity.pdbx_description
1 polymer ?
#
loop_
_entity_poly.entity_id
_entity_poly.type
_entity_poly.pdbx_seq_one_letter_code
_entity_poly.pdbx_strand_id
1 'polypeptide(L)'
;MNRRHFLKYGGVGAALSALPLSLQKVLAAGTPSGGSLASVAHVVILSQENRAFDHYLGTLNGVRGYNDPHPLRLPDGSSVFAQKSAAGKVIWPFRLNGATTNGQCMVDVAHSWTDGRQAFNAGVMDKWIPNKGNNGMAYYTRADIPFHHALSDAFTTCDHYFCSANTSTNPNRLFLMSGANGQGQWANGASMNNDESKPFTWTTYAERLEAAGISWKMYQEQDNYDDNALAWFSNFKNAATTSPLYQKGMVRRARNAFAQDVANDALPAVSWIIAPAALSEHPHYSPNVGGDYAKIFLDALASNPAVWAKTVFIYTYDENGGIFDHVVPPTPPIGTTNEWNSGYPLGLGHRIPTWLISPWSVGGWVHSQASDHTSTLRFLERFTGVQEPNISAWRRSVCGDLMDGFDFAASGYGFPSSLPNTATLASDANFACASLPAAVPNGEVSAPGVESGGARPLRPVAVQPDLNASVDPASKKLTLSFANGGTQGAAFDIHGYGTLTFAPIFVTVPAAGSQTQIIDASAVSSGRFDIAVHGPNSFYRRFAGSLLPSALQGGAYPQVSVVPNPAGGVVSVSIQNRAAVAITVNIDDYLVGQRTPQVIAANATVTLSLATRSNWYDFMLLVAGDTGNTFVYEYCGHIEGGTSMTFPGRLGIAGVTPSPTPAPTPTPVPGAGAGAGFTAALLSGMSHYYRFEGNGSDEAGSAALSSTGPVAYPAAGKFGGGIRLDALQAAAAFLPFDMSGGNFTLGFWVRMPTNMGTTMTSIVANKDWASGKNAGISIGHSGDGRFKFNIGDGTNRADGYLAMVTGSWVYVAIAVDTATRTMRCYASNAAGSVAEAVLSYANVSGNIVPSFGRWALNEDGRGTYYSRYPAERFLIEFDDLAVWGRALVASDIQAIASANQPIQTLRTAPTPAPSAWGAALLGGLAHYHRFDADGSDDVAGSTATVTGPVTYPAAQYGNGIRLDALQAAAAFLPYDVSAASNAFTFACWVKMPSNMGTRMTSIVANKDWATGKNAGFSIGASGDGRFKFNVGDGTNRADGYLAMPLDIWCYVAICVDKAAKTMRCYASQSATDVRETVVSFSNVTGNVVPSYGRWALNEDARGDYYSRTPAERFAIAFDDVAVWTRALGVDEIKAVAASGQPLASLRAVPAPMMMSVTSTCAAEWGSAAAYDAGATVGYNGRNYRAKWWTQGERPDTNSGSAKPWEDLGSC
;
A
#
# COMPACT_ATOMS: atom_id res chain seq x y z
N MET A 1 39.16 -9.06 -8.78
CA MET A 1 39.79 -9.99 -9.77
C MET A 1 41.32 -9.94 -9.61
N ASN A 2 41.99 -11.08 -9.57
CA ASN A 2 43.46 -11.18 -9.37
C ASN A 2 44.25 -10.84 -10.65
N ARG A 3 45.33 -10.06 -10.49
CA ARG A 3 46.32 -9.60 -11.49
C ARG A 3 46.86 -10.71 -12.43
N ARG A 4 46.84 -11.99 -12.02
CA ARG A 4 47.25 -13.14 -12.84
C ARG A 4 46.23 -13.58 -13.91
N HIS A 5 44.96 -13.18 -13.83
CA HIS A 5 43.96 -13.48 -14.87
C HIS A 5 43.88 -12.39 -15.96
N PHE A 6 44.32 -11.17 -15.69
CA PHE A 6 44.30 -10.05 -16.65
C PHE A 6 45.37 -10.20 -17.75
N LEU A 7 46.52 -10.81 -17.44
CA LEU A 7 47.63 -10.99 -18.39
C LEU A 7 47.44 -12.11 -19.42
N LYS A 8 46.32 -12.86 -19.37
CA LYS A 8 46.04 -13.93 -20.36
C LYS A 8 45.34 -13.44 -21.64
N TYR A 9 44.94 -12.17 -21.71
CA TYR A 9 44.32 -11.57 -22.90
C TYR A 9 45.03 -10.28 -23.36
N GLY A 10 46.28 -10.06 -22.94
CA GLY A 10 47.06 -8.89 -23.31
C GLY A 10 47.57 -8.98 -24.73
N GLY A 11 46.88 -8.33 -25.67
CA GLY A 11 47.25 -8.36 -27.07
C GLY A 11 46.70 -7.24 -27.95
N VAL A 12 46.54 -5.99 -27.48
CA VAL A 12 46.48 -4.80 -28.36
C VAL A 12 46.98 -3.56 -27.61
N GLY A 13 48.25 -3.20 -27.78
CA GLY A 13 48.88 -2.01 -27.17
C GLY A 13 48.61 -0.68 -27.89
N ALA A 14 47.64 -0.63 -28.82
CA ALA A 14 47.44 0.55 -29.69
C ALA A 14 46.03 1.17 -29.64
N ALA A 15 45.11 0.68 -28.79
CA ALA A 15 43.71 1.16 -28.77
C ALA A 15 43.36 2.09 -27.58
N LEU A 16 44.29 2.35 -26.66
CA LEU A 16 44.00 3.13 -25.44
C LEU A 16 43.83 4.65 -25.67
N SER A 17 44.47 5.20 -26.71
CA SER A 17 44.38 6.64 -27.05
C SER A 17 43.13 7.01 -27.85
N ALA A 18 42.35 6.03 -28.32
CA ALA A 18 41.12 6.25 -29.08
C ALA A 18 39.84 6.24 -28.21
N LEU A 19 39.99 6.06 -26.89
CA LEU A 19 38.87 6.10 -25.95
C LEU A 19 38.58 7.54 -25.51
N PRO A 20 37.31 7.91 -25.24
CA PRO A 20 36.96 9.20 -24.65
C PRO A 20 37.76 9.45 -23.36
N LEU A 21 38.14 10.71 -23.10
CA LEU A 21 38.89 11.12 -21.90
C LEU A 21 38.25 10.64 -20.58
N SER A 22 36.91 10.49 -20.56
CA SER A 22 36.15 9.90 -19.45
C SER A 22 36.48 8.42 -19.23
N LEU A 23 36.59 7.62 -20.31
CA LEU A 23 36.90 6.19 -20.22
C LEU A 23 38.40 5.96 -19.96
N GLN A 24 39.27 6.85 -20.44
CA GLN A 24 40.69 6.87 -20.07
C GLN A 24 40.87 7.17 -18.57
N LYS A 25 40.10 8.12 -18.01
CA LYS A 25 40.07 8.40 -16.57
C LYS A 25 39.51 7.23 -15.75
N VAL A 26 38.49 6.53 -16.23
CA VAL A 26 37.93 5.32 -15.57
C VAL A 26 38.93 4.16 -15.56
N LEU A 27 39.66 3.96 -16.67
CA LEU A 27 40.71 2.94 -16.76
C LEU A 27 41.98 3.33 -15.97
N ALA A 28 42.26 4.63 -15.84
CA ALA A 28 43.39 5.16 -15.06
C ALA A 28 43.09 5.29 -13.55
N ALA A 29 41.82 5.44 -13.15
CA ALA A 29 41.42 5.56 -11.75
C ALA A 29 41.66 4.29 -10.93
N GLY A 30 41.83 3.14 -11.60
CA GLY A 30 41.98 1.85 -10.94
C GLY A 30 40.74 1.47 -10.14
N THR A 31 40.62 0.19 -9.80
CA THR A 31 39.69 -0.24 -8.77
C THR A 31 40.29 0.22 -7.43
N PRO A 32 39.60 1.00 -6.58
CA PRO A 32 40.11 1.27 -5.23
C PRO A 32 40.32 -0.08 -4.54
N SER A 33 41.57 -0.37 -4.19
CA SER A 33 41.96 -1.55 -3.43
C SER A 33 41.48 -1.36 -2.00
N GLY A 34 40.36 -2.01 -1.61
CA GLY A 34 39.88 -2.14 -0.22
C GLY A 34 39.71 -0.82 0.53
N GLY A 35 38.48 -0.29 0.60
CA GLY A 35 38.23 0.98 1.27
C GLY A 35 38.44 0.93 2.79
N SER A 36 38.68 2.11 3.36
CA SER A 36 38.59 2.41 4.80
C SER A 36 37.81 3.73 4.95
N LEU A 37 37.57 4.22 6.17
CA LEU A 37 36.96 5.54 6.36
C LEU A 37 37.71 6.65 5.60
N ALA A 38 39.02 6.50 5.38
CA ALA A 38 39.83 7.44 4.60
C ALA A 38 39.45 7.52 3.10
N SER A 39 38.62 6.60 2.61
CA SER A 39 38.04 6.64 1.26
C SER A 39 36.81 7.54 1.15
N VAL A 40 36.23 7.96 2.28
CA VAL A 40 35.17 8.96 2.30
C VAL A 40 35.79 10.34 2.11
N ALA A 41 35.18 11.16 1.25
CA ALA A 41 35.52 12.56 1.07
C ALA A 41 34.35 13.51 1.38
N HIS A 42 33.11 13.00 1.31
CA HIS A 42 31.91 13.81 1.53
C HIS A 42 30.90 13.07 2.40
N VAL A 43 30.32 13.80 3.36
CA VAL A 43 29.15 13.37 4.13
C VAL A 43 28.02 14.38 3.87
N VAL A 44 26.89 13.87 3.37
CA VAL A 44 25.69 14.65 3.07
C VAL A 44 24.60 14.22 4.05
N ILE A 45 23.91 15.19 4.65
CA ILE A 45 22.86 14.95 5.64
C ILE A 45 21.58 15.63 5.17
N LEU A 46 20.54 14.84 4.96
CA LEU A 46 19.16 15.31 4.74
C LEU A 46 18.32 14.86 5.94
N SER A 47 17.73 15.82 6.64
CA SER A 47 16.77 15.56 7.71
C SER A 47 15.41 16.13 7.29
N GLN A 48 14.42 15.25 7.13
CA GLN A 48 13.02 15.57 6.84
C GLN A 48 12.20 15.73 8.13
N GLU A 49 10.94 16.12 7.98
CA GLU A 49 9.91 16.29 9.02
C GLU A 49 8.83 15.19 8.94
N ASN A 50 7.97 15.14 9.93
CA ASN A 50 8.22 14.24 11.05
C ASN A 50 7.59 12.86 10.83
N ARG A 51 8.35 11.78 11.05
CA ARG A 51 7.90 10.40 10.77
C ARG A 51 8.45 9.41 11.78
N ALA A 52 7.58 8.59 12.34
CA ALA A 52 7.97 7.47 13.19
C ALA A 52 8.48 6.28 12.37
N PHE A 53 9.35 5.45 12.95
CA PHE A 53 9.85 4.25 12.28
C PHE A 53 8.73 3.27 11.95
N ASP A 54 7.89 2.88 12.92
CA ASP A 54 6.77 1.96 12.65
C ASP A 54 5.77 2.51 11.62
N HIS A 55 5.60 3.83 11.59
CA HIS A 55 4.71 4.50 10.64
C HIS A 55 5.16 4.30 9.17
N TYR A 56 6.46 4.31 8.88
CA TYR A 56 6.96 4.08 7.51
C TYR A 56 7.35 2.62 7.28
N LEU A 57 8.03 2.00 8.23
CA LEU A 57 8.75 0.74 8.05
C LEU A 57 8.28 -0.35 9.01
N GLY A 58 7.26 -0.12 9.82
CA GLY A 58 6.71 -1.14 10.72
C GLY A 58 6.16 -2.35 9.97
N THR A 59 5.75 -2.17 8.70
CA THR A 59 5.28 -3.27 7.83
C THR A 59 6.40 -3.93 7.03
N LEU A 60 7.61 -3.37 7.03
CA LEU A 60 8.75 -3.92 6.30
C LEU A 60 9.17 -5.26 6.90
N ASN A 61 9.47 -6.24 6.05
CA ASN A 61 9.99 -7.52 6.54
C ASN A 61 11.43 -7.41 7.04
N GLY A 62 11.77 -8.20 8.06
CA GLY A 62 13.15 -8.29 8.55
C GLY A 62 13.65 -7.03 9.27
N VAL A 63 12.76 -6.20 9.81
CA VAL A 63 13.10 -5.16 10.79
C VAL A 63 12.33 -5.41 12.09
N ARG A 64 12.69 -4.73 13.18
CA ARG A 64 11.89 -4.71 14.41
C ARG A 64 10.65 -3.82 14.24
N GLY A 65 9.63 -4.32 13.53
CA GLY A 65 8.37 -3.61 13.23
C GLY A 65 7.15 -4.24 13.89
N TYR A 66 6.00 -4.24 13.21
CA TYR A 66 4.73 -4.80 13.69
C TYR A 66 4.73 -6.32 13.86
N ASN A 67 5.77 -7.01 13.36
CA ASN A 67 6.03 -8.42 13.59
C ASN A 67 6.99 -8.67 14.77
N ASP A 68 7.29 -7.67 15.62
CA ASP A 68 8.09 -7.90 16.84
C ASP A 68 7.42 -9.03 17.66
N PRO A 69 8.11 -10.17 17.89
CA PRO A 69 7.59 -11.27 18.71
C PRO A 69 7.46 -10.93 20.20
N HIS A 70 8.15 -9.90 20.67
CA HIS A 70 8.20 -9.47 22.07
C HIS A 70 7.85 -7.98 22.19
N PRO A 71 6.67 -7.55 21.70
CA PRO A 71 6.26 -6.17 21.89
C PRO A 71 6.03 -5.93 23.38
N LEU A 72 6.19 -4.68 23.82
CA LEU A 72 5.92 -4.30 25.19
C LEU A 72 4.50 -4.73 25.59
N ARG A 73 4.35 -5.29 26.79
CA ARG A 73 3.04 -5.52 27.41
C ARG A 73 2.63 -4.27 28.18
N LEU A 74 1.37 -3.87 28.04
CA LEU A 74 0.76 -2.85 28.86
C LEU A 74 0.42 -3.41 30.26
N PRO A 75 0.19 -2.57 31.28
CA PRO A 75 -0.08 -3.03 32.65
C PRO A 75 -1.26 -4.00 32.79
N ASP A 76 -2.24 -3.91 31.88
CA ASP A 76 -3.39 -4.80 31.82
C ASP A 76 -3.14 -6.13 31.08
N GLY A 77 -1.90 -6.34 30.62
CA GLY A 77 -1.46 -7.53 29.89
C GLY A 77 -1.68 -7.48 28.38
N SER A 78 -2.33 -6.45 27.85
CA SER A 78 -2.49 -6.27 26.40
C SER A 78 -1.19 -5.87 25.71
N SER A 79 -1.12 -6.02 24.39
CA SER A 79 0.02 -5.56 23.60
C SER A 79 0.05 -4.02 23.54
N VAL A 80 1.25 -3.42 23.52
CA VAL A 80 1.44 -1.97 23.32
C VAL A 80 0.82 -1.45 22.02
N PHE A 81 0.62 -2.30 21.01
CA PHE A 81 -0.10 -1.91 19.79
C PHE A 81 -1.59 -1.61 20.05
N ALA A 82 -2.17 -2.16 21.10
CA ALA A 82 -3.59 -2.02 21.45
C ALA A 82 -3.84 -0.79 22.34
N GLN A 83 -3.56 0.41 21.81
CA GLN A 83 -3.72 1.66 22.55
C GLN A 83 -5.19 1.93 22.88
N LYS A 84 -5.47 2.56 24.03
CA LYS A 84 -6.84 2.83 24.50
C LYS A 84 -7.17 4.31 24.51
N SER A 85 -8.36 4.65 24.03
CA SER A 85 -8.93 5.99 24.21
C SER A 85 -9.34 6.23 25.67
N ALA A 86 -9.62 7.48 26.03
CA ALA A 86 -10.15 7.83 27.35
C ALA A 86 -11.48 7.11 27.68
N ALA A 87 -12.25 6.69 26.66
CA ALA A 87 -13.47 5.92 26.81
C ALA A 87 -13.23 4.39 26.85
N GLY A 88 -11.98 3.93 26.87
CA GLY A 88 -11.61 2.52 26.91
C GLY A 88 -11.68 1.78 25.57
N LYS A 89 -11.94 2.48 24.45
CA LYS A 89 -11.94 1.88 23.10
C LYS A 89 -10.50 1.56 22.71
N VAL A 90 -10.24 0.30 22.35
CA VAL A 90 -8.97 -0.13 21.77
C VAL A 90 -8.88 0.35 20.32
N ILE A 91 -7.74 0.91 19.94
CA ILE A 91 -7.40 1.30 18.58
C ILE A 91 -6.02 0.72 18.27
N TRP A 92 -5.98 -0.10 17.22
CA TRP A 92 -4.74 -0.63 16.66
C TRP A 92 -4.15 0.32 15.62
N PRO A 93 -2.86 0.18 15.25
CA PRO A 93 -2.33 0.93 14.14
C PRO A 93 -3.12 0.67 12.85
N PHE A 94 -3.34 1.71 12.05
CA PHE A 94 -4.18 1.64 10.85
C PHE A 94 -3.50 2.21 9.61
N ARG A 95 -3.81 1.65 8.45
CA ARG A 95 -3.16 2.02 7.19
C ARG A 95 -3.73 3.32 6.61
N LEU A 96 -2.85 4.23 6.19
CA LEU A 96 -3.15 5.35 5.31
C LEU A 96 -3.05 4.92 3.85
N ASN A 97 -4.19 4.58 3.24
CA ASN A 97 -4.22 4.11 1.86
C ASN A 97 -4.21 5.28 0.86
N GLY A 98 -3.03 5.60 0.32
CA GLY A 98 -2.84 6.71 -0.62
C GLY A 98 -3.58 6.55 -1.96
N ALA A 99 -4.11 5.36 -2.28
CA ALA A 99 -4.89 5.12 -3.49
C ALA A 99 -6.39 5.41 -3.33
N THR A 100 -6.91 5.40 -2.10
CA THR A 100 -8.35 5.53 -1.84
C THR A 100 -8.71 6.69 -0.93
N THR A 101 -7.74 7.25 -0.21
CA THR A 101 -7.92 8.40 0.69
C THR A 101 -6.81 9.41 0.45
N ASN A 102 -6.99 10.63 0.99
CA ASN A 102 -5.94 11.63 1.05
C ASN A 102 -4.82 11.29 2.05
N GLY A 103 -4.65 10.02 2.42
CA GLY A 103 -3.75 9.58 3.48
C GLY A 103 -2.30 9.99 3.28
N GLN A 104 -1.89 10.41 2.08
CA GLN A 104 -0.58 11.01 1.83
C GLN A 104 -0.35 12.35 2.56
N CYS A 105 -1.38 13.12 2.88
CA CYS A 105 -1.30 14.38 3.64
C CYS A 105 -2.14 14.24 4.90
N MET A 106 -1.65 13.38 5.79
CA MET A 106 -2.32 13.12 7.04
C MET A 106 -2.42 14.39 7.90
N VAL A 107 -3.34 14.37 8.86
CA VAL A 107 -3.44 15.43 9.85
C VAL A 107 -2.19 15.40 10.72
N ASP A 108 -1.63 16.59 10.95
CA ASP A 108 -0.59 16.79 11.95
C ASP A 108 -1.13 16.54 13.36
N VAL A 109 -0.41 15.73 14.13
CA VAL A 109 -0.83 15.28 15.46
C VAL A 109 0.07 15.89 16.53
N ALA A 110 -0.41 16.00 17.75
CA ALA A 110 0.29 16.75 18.79
C ALA A 110 1.69 16.20 19.07
N HIS A 111 2.74 17.02 18.97
CA HIS A 111 4.14 16.60 19.15
C HIS A 111 4.96 17.60 19.98
N SER A 112 4.33 18.28 20.94
CA SER A 112 5.04 19.11 21.92
C SER A 112 5.77 18.26 22.97
N TRP A 113 6.68 18.89 23.73
CA TRP A 113 7.30 18.30 24.93
C TRP A 113 6.28 17.78 25.94
N THR A 114 5.14 18.42 26.06
CA THR A 114 4.10 17.99 27.01
C THR A 114 3.43 16.72 26.51
N ASP A 115 2.99 16.71 25.25
CA ASP A 115 2.27 15.59 24.68
C ASP A 115 3.18 14.37 24.51
N GLY A 116 4.44 14.58 24.09
CA GLY A 116 5.47 13.53 23.98
C GLY A 116 5.69 12.81 25.31
N ARG A 117 5.95 13.57 26.39
CA ARG A 117 6.08 12.99 27.73
C ARG A 117 4.84 12.26 28.22
N GLN A 118 3.66 12.81 27.96
CA GLN A 118 2.41 12.20 28.40
C GLN A 118 2.09 10.91 27.63
N ALA A 119 2.45 10.84 26.34
CA ALA A 119 2.34 9.62 25.54
C ALA A 119 3.35 8.54 25.97
N PHE A 120 4.61 8.93 26.23
CA PHE A 120 5.64 8.05 26.79
C PHE A 120 5.27 7.51 28.18
N ASN A 121 4.60 8.33 29.00
CA ASN A 121 4.09 7.97 30.33
C ASN A 121 5.11 7.22 31.19
N ALA A 122 6.33 7.76 31.31
CA ALA A 122 7.45 7.17 32.05
C ALA A 122 7.83 5.74 31.60
N GLY A 123 7.69 5.45 30.30
CA GLY A 123 8.00 4.16 29.69
C GLY A 123 6.83 3.19 29.65
N VAL A 124 5.67 3.51 30.26
CA VAL A 124 4.51 2.60 30.25
C VAL A 124 3.88 2.49 28.86
N MET A 125 3.99 3.55 28.04
CA MET A 125 3.54 3.57 26.63
C MET A 125 2.05 3.22 26.41
N ASP A 126 1.17 3.53 27.37
CA ASP A 126 -0.28 3.18 27.34
C ASP A 126 -1.20 4.38 27.09
N LYS A 127 -0.64 5.57 26.85
CA LYS A 127 -1.40 6.83 26.72
C LYS A 127 -1.14 7.54 25.40
N TRP A 128 -0.96 6.80 24.30
CA TRP A 128 -0.76 7.44 23.01
C TRP A 128 -2.00 8.23 22.58
N ILE A 129 -3.16 7.57 22.50
CA ILE A 129 -4.40 8.18 21.99
C ILE A 129 -4.86 9.39 22.82
N PRO A 130 -4.88 9.36 24.17
CA PRO A 130 -5.31 10.52 24.95
C PRO A 130 -4.47 11.78 24.73
N ASN A 131 -3.21 11.65 24.25
CA ASN A 131 -2.29 12.78 24.09
C ASN A 131 -1.95 13.10 22.63
N LYS A 132 -2.14 12.15 21.71
CA LYS A 132 -1.76 12.25 20.29
C LYS A 132 -2.94 12.10 19.35
N GLY A 133 -4.10 11.67 19.86
CA GLY A 133 -5.30 11.39 19.06
C GLY A 133 -5.18 10.11 18.24
N ASN A 134 -6.27 9.74 17.57
CA ASN A 134 -6.35 8.47 16.83
C ASN A 134 -5.41 8.45 15.62
N ASN A 135 -5.25 9.57 14.91
CA ASN A 135 -4.37 9.66 13.74
C ASN A 135 -2.90 9.43 14.07
N GLY A 136 -2.51 9.55 15.35
CA GLY A 136 -1.18 9.15 15.79
C GLY A 136 -0.91 7.65 15.63
N MET A 137 -1.93 6.82 15.40
CA MET A 137 -1.80 5.38 15.16
C MET A 137 -1.66 5.02 13.67
N ALA A 138 -1.55 6.01 12.77
CA ALA A 138 -1.47 5.77 11.34
C ALA A 138 -0.14 5.12 10.90
N TYR A 139 -0.16 4.33 9.82
CA TYR A 139 1.04 3.81 9.15
C TYR A 139 0.87 3.69 7.63
N TYR A 140 1.98 3.61 6.91
CA TYR A 140 2.04 3.33 5.48
C TYR A 140 2.58 1.93 5.20
N THR A 141 2.21 1.40 4.03
CA THR A 141 2.79 0.19 3.46
C THR A 141 3.70 0.54 2.29
N ARG A 142 4.44 -0.45 1.78
CA ARG A 142 5.20 -0.33 0.52
C ARG A 142 4.39 0.21 -0.65
N ALA A 143 3.11 -0.14 -0.74
CA ALA A 143 2.26 0.36 -1.81
C ALA A 143 1.97 1.86 -1.70
N ASP A 144 2.06 2.42 -0.50
CA ASP A 144 1.79 3.84 -0.24
C ASP A 144 3.06 4.69 -0.37
N ILE A 145 4.24 4.16 0.03
CA ILE A 145 5.55 4.84 -0.01
C ILE A 145 6.67 3.96 -0.60
N PRO A 146 6.56 3.56 -1.89
CA PRO A 146 7.44 2.55 -2.47
C PRO A 146 8.91 2.98 -2.57
N PHE A 147 9.19 4.29 -2.65
CA PHE A 147 10.56 4.82 -2.66
C PHE A 147 11.30 4.54 -1.35
N HIS A 148 10.69 4.85 -0.20
CA HIS A 148 11.28 4.63 1.12
C HIS A 148 11.51 3.14 1.41
N HIS A 149 10.60 2.26 0.99
CA HIS A 149 10.83 0.81 1.07
C HIS A 149 11.95 0.33 0.13
N ALA A 150 12.05 0.90 -1.08
CA ALA A 150 13.13 0.57 -2.02
C ALA A 150 14.51 1.03 -1.52
N LEU A 151 14.59 2.13 -0.74
CA LEU A 151 15.82 2.51 -0.04
C LEU A 151 16.25 1.41 0.94
N SER A 152 15.32 0.82 1.68
CA SER A 152 15.59 -0.30 2.60
C SER A 152 16.00 -1.59 1.91
N ASP A 153 15.57 -1.80 0.66
CA ASP A 153 16.01 -2.94 -0.15
C ASP A 153 17.41 -2.73 -0.75
N ALA A 154 17.78 -1.48 -1.00
CA ALA A 154 19.03 -1.12 -1.63
C ALA A 154 20.18 -0.92 -0.62
N PHE A 155 19.91 -0.28 0.52
CA PHE A 155 20.92 0.25 1.43
C PHE A 155 20.74 -0.23 2.88
N THR A 156 21.58 0.27 3.80
CA THR A 156 21.43 -0.01 5.24
C THR A 156 20.30 0.84 5.83
N THR A 157 19.29 0.19 6.41
CA THR A 157 18.22 0.80 7.21
C THR A 157 18.57 0.70 8.70
N CYS A 158 18.44 1.79 9.45
CA CYS A 158 18.59 1.78 10.90
C CYS A 158 17.23 1.58 11.58
N ASP A 159 16.97 0.39 12.14
CA ASP A 159 15.71 0.08 12.83
C ASP A 159 15.74 0.38 14.34
N HIS A 160 16.85 0.97 14.80
CA HIS A 160 17.08 1.37 16.18
C HIS A 160 17.68 2.78 16.29
N TYR A 161 17.28 3.66 15.35
CA TYR A 161 17.60 5.09 15.37
C TYR A 161 16.43 5.88 15.96
N PHE A 162 16.71 6.74 16.92
CA PHE A 162 15.74 7.52 17.68
C PHE A 162 15.94 9.01 17.45
N CYS A 163 14.87 9.80 17.54
CA CYS A 163 15.07 11.22 17.75
C CYS A 163 15.74 11.45 19.11
N SER A 164 16.51 12.53 19.26
CA SER A 164 17.35 12.71 20.45
C SER A 164 16.54 13.05 21.70
N ALA A 165 15.38 13.67 21.54
CA ALA A 165 14.49 14.03 22.63
C ALA A 165 13.02 13.80 22.26
N ASN A 166 12.20 13.47 23.26
CA ASN A 166 10.77 13.25 23.08
C ASN A 166 10.00 14.58 23.03
N THR A 167 10.24 15.34 21.97
CA THR A 167 9.69 16.68 21.74
C THR A 167 9.72 17.05 20.25
N SER A 168 9.29 18.26 19.93
CA SER A 168 9.17 18.83 18.59
C SER A 168 10.50 18.98 17.84
N THR A 169 10.40 19.50 16.62
CA THR A 169 11.48 19.71 15.65
C THR A 169 12.71 20.41 16.19
N ASN A 170 12.58 21.63 16.71
CA ASN A 170 13.74 22.49 16.93
C ASN A 170 14.73 21.92 17.94
N PRO A 171 14.31 21.41 19.11
CA PRO A 171 15.23 20.75 20.04
C PRO A 171 15.98 19.58 19.39
N ASN A 172 15.32 18.79 18.54
CA ASN A 172 15.94 17.66 17.85
C ASN A 172 16.93 18.11 16.76
N ARG A 173 16.61 19.14 15.98
CA ARG A 173 17.54 19.78 15.02
C ARG A 173 18.75 20.39 15.73
N LEU A 174 18.61 20.92 16.95
CA LEU A 174 19.74 21.40 17.76
C LEU A 174 20.71 20.26 18.14
N PHE A 175 20.21 19.06 18.46
CA PHE A 175 21.07 17.89 18.66
C PHE A 175 21.84 17.53 17.38
N LEU A 176 21.16 17.54 16.22
CA LEU A 176 21.80 17.24 14.93
C LEU A 176 22.88 18.26 14.53
N MET A 177 22.74 19.53 14.93
CA MET A 177 23.67 20.60 14.55
C MET A 177 24.71 20.96 15.61
N SER A 178 24.49 20.58 16.87
CA SER A 178 25.35 21.00 17.97
C SER A 178 25.54 19.98 19.10
N GLY A 179 24.96 18.78 18.98
CA GLY A 179 25.12 17.68 19.96
C GLY A 179 24.30 17.82 21.24
N ALA A 180 23.59 18.93 21.42
CA ALA A 180 22.68 19.19 22.54
C ALA A 180 21.58 20.19 22.13
N ASN A 181 20.46 20.21 22.84
CA ASN A 181 19.45 21.28 22.75
C ASN A 181 19.69 22.44 23.73
N GLY A 182 20.93 22.59 24.23
CA GLY A 182 21.33 23.56 25.25
C GLY A 182 21.30 23.02 26.70
N GLN A 183 21.01 21.74 26.91
CA GLN A 183 21.02 21.14 28.24
C GLN A 183 22.38 21.27 28.95
N GLY A 184 22.34 21.55 30.26
CA GLY A 184 23.55 21.88 31.05
C GLY A 184 24.00 23.33 30.85
N GLN A 185 23.36 24.04 29.93
CA GLN A 185 23.56 25.46 29.60
C GLN A 185 22.18 26.16 29.57
N TRP A 186 21.29 25.83 30.52
CA TRP A 186 19.90 26.33 30.57
C TRP A 186 19.80 27.86 30.59
N ALA A 187 20.77 28.53 31.24
CA ALA A 187 20.89 29.99 31.24
C ALA A 187 21.24 30.59 29.87
N ASN A 188 21.72 29.77 28.93
CA ASN A 188 22.15 30.13 27.58
C ASN A 188 21.11 29.78 26.50
N GLY A 189 19.84 29.59 26.91
CA GLY A 189 18.72 29.49 25.99
C GLY A 189 18.31 28.07 25.58
N ALA A 190 18.56 27.04 26.38
CA ALA A 190 18.08 25.69 26.07
C ALA A 190 16.59 25.65 25.69
N SER A 191 16.23 24.89 24.66
CA SER A 191 14.86 24.80 24.16
C SER A 191 14.30 23.38 24.25
N MET A 192 13.04 23.30 24.70
CA MET A 192 12.29 22.06 24.80
C MET A 192 11.11 22.01 23.83
N ASN A 193 10.81 23.07 23.08
CA ASN A 193 9.76 23.09 22.05
C ASN A 193 10.26 23.95 20.87
N ASN A 194 9.43 24.12 19.85
CA ASN A 194 9.68 25.07 18.78
C ASN A 194 9.59 26.52 19.34
N ASP A 195 10.73 27.04 19.79
CA ASP A 195 10.92 28.40 20.33
C ASP A 195 12.25 28.95 19.80
N GLU A 196 12.16 29.80 18.78
CA GLU A 196 13.28 30.44 18.08
C GLU A 196 13.52 31.88 18.58
N SER A 197 12.67 32.35 19.51
CA SER A 197 12.72 33.70 20.05
C SER A 197 14.00 33.96 20.85
N LYS A 198 14.65 32.89 21.32
CA LYS A 198 15.89 32.94 22.10
C LYS A 198 17.10 32.75 21.19
N PRO A 199 18.09 33.64 21.24
CA PRO A 199 19.35 33.42 20.54
C PRO A 199 20.23 32.44 21.32
N PHE A 200 20.60 31.32 20.71
CA PHE A 200 21.47 30.32 21.33
C PHE A 200 22.94 30.75 21.26
N THR A 201 23.74 30.46 22.28
CA THR A 201 25.13 30.98 22.41
C THR A 201 26.22 29.93 22.53
N TRP A 202 25.88 28.64 22.65
CA TRP A 202 26.88 27.57 22.62
C TRP A 202 27.36 27.30 21.19
N THR A 203 28.53 26.67 21.06
CA THR A 203 29.15 26.43 19.75
C THR A 203 28.49 25.27 19.02
N THR A 204 28.15 25.49 17.76
CA THR A 204 27.64 24.48 16.82
C THR A 204 28.76 23.66 16.18
N TYR A 205 28.43 22.50 15.61
CA TYR A 205 29.42 21.70 14.89
C TYR A 205 29.94 22.41 13.63
N ALA A 206 29.10 23.19 12.95
CA ALA A 206 29.52 23.99 11.78
C ALA A 206 30.60 25.02 12.12
N GLU A 207 30.51 25.69 13.27
CA GLU A 207 31.58 26.58 13.76
C GLU A 207 32.88 25.84 14.06
N ARG A 208 32.78 24.60 14.56
CA ARG A 208 33.96 23.76 14.80
C ARG A 208 34.64 23.33 13.51
N LEU A 209 33.85 22.95 12.50
CA LEU A 209 34.38 22.66 11.17
C LEU A 209 35.06 23.88 10.55
N GLU A 210 34.45 25.07 10.68
CA GLU A 210 35.06 26.32 10.22
C GLU A 210 36.40 26.58 10.92
N ALA A 211 36.45 26.46 12.25
CA ALA A 211 37.67 26.66 13.02
C ALA A 211 38.77 25.64 12.68
N ALA A 212 38.39 24.42 12.32
CA ALA A 212 39.31 23.37 11.90
C ALA A 212 39.73 23.47 10.41
N GLY A 213 39.19 24.43 9.66
CA GLY A 213 39.47 24.57 8.22
C GLY A 213 38.87 23.47 7.35
N ILE A 214 37.85 22.76 7.85
CA ILE A 214 37.17 21.68 7.14
C ILE A 214 36.02 22.29 6.33
N SER A 215 35.92 21.93 5.05
CA SER A 215 34.92 22.52 4.16
C SER A 215 33.51 22.03 4.51
N TRP A 216 32.57 22.98 4.64
CA TRP A 216 31.17 22.68 4.90
C TRP A 216 30.24 23.68 4.21
N LYS A 217 28.98 23.27 3.98
CA LYS A 217 27.96 24.12 3.33
C LYS A 217 26.54 23.67 3.68
N MET A 218 25.63 24.65 3.80
CA MET A 218 24.19 24.44 3.89
C MET A 218 23.54 24.58 2.49
N TYR A 219 22.86 23.57 2.00
CA TYR A 219 22.04 23.61 0.79
C TYR A 219 20.60 23.87 1.20
N GLN A 220 20.20 25.13 1.12
CA GLN A 220 18.90 25.57 1.54
C GLN A 220 18.30 26.51 0.50
N GLU A 221 17.06 26.22 0.08
CA GLU A 221 16.27 27.07 -0.81
C GLU A 221 15.68 28.29 -0.07
N GLN A 222 14.82 29.08 -0.73
CA GLN A 222 14.33 30.33 -0.15
C GLN A 222 13.55 30.12 1.17
N ASP A 223 12.75 29.06 1.21
CA ASP A 223 11.99 28.65 2.38
C ASP A 223 12.91 27.97 3.40
N ASN A 224 12.73 28.34 4.67
CA ASN A 224 13.45 27.73 5.78
C ASN A 224 12.65 26.64 6.46
N TYR A 225 11.32 26.77 6.48
CA TYR A 225 10.42 26.04 7.36
C TYR A 225 10.91 25.89 8.81
N ASP A 226 11.81 26.78 9.23
CA ASP A 226 12.56 26.70 10.48
C ASP A 226 13.44 25.44 10.68
N ASP A 227 13.78 24.72 9.61
CA ASP A 227 14.62 23.51 9.70
C ASP A 227 16.14 23.80 9.77
N ASN A 228 16.59 24.99 9.37
CA ASN A 228 18.00 25.39 9.55
C ASN A 228 18.24 25.93 10.96
N ALA A 229 18.61 25.04 11.87
CA ALA A 229 18.89 25.41 13.25
C ALA A 229 20.05 26.41 13.44
N LEU A 230 20.98 26.53 12.49
CA LEU A 230 22.07 27.53 12.57
C LEU A 230 21.50 28.95 12.61
N ALA A 231 20.37 29.19 11.96
CA ALA A 231 19.70 30.49 11.94
C ALA A 231 19.27 30.98 13.33
N TRP A 232 19.27 30.11 14.34
CA TRP A 232 18.88 30.44 15.70
C TRP A 232 20.04 30.85 16.61
N PHE A 233 21.27 30.52 16.22
CA PHE A 233 22.49 30.80 16.99
C PHE A 233 22.94 32.25 16.79
N SER A 234 23.35 32.90 17.89
CA SER A 234 23.77 34.30 17.92
C SER A 234 24.87 34.62 16.91
N ASN A 235 25.83 33.70 16.76
CA ASN A 235 26.97 33.90 15.86
C ASN A 235 26.57 33.86 14.38
N PHE A 236 25.49 33.16 14.03
CA PHE A 236 24.93 33.13 12.67
C PHE A 236 23.93 34.26 12.43
N LYS A 237 23.06 34.55 13.40
CA LYS A 237 22.11 35.68 13.36
C LYS A 237 22.83 37.02 13.12
N ASN A 238 23.97 37.21 13.80
CA ASN A 238 24.76 38.44 13.74
C ASN A 238 25.95 38.37 12.78
N ALA A 239 26.10 37.28 12.02
CA ALA A 239 27.21 37.09 11.11
C ALA A 239 27.22 38.18 10.03
N ALA A 240 28.36 38.85 9.83
CA ALA A 240 28.53 39.76 8.69
C ALA A 240 28.30 39.00 7.39
N THR A 241 27.64 39.61 6.41
CA THR A 241 27.29 38.95 5.15
C THR A 241 28.53 38.44 4.39
N THR A 242 29.69 39.03 4.61
CA THR A 242 30.98 38.59 4.03
C THR A 242 31.68 37.48 4.81
N SER A 243 31.21 37.14 6.01
CA SER A 243 31.83 36.11 6.85
C SER A 243 31.58 34.70 6.31
N PRO A 244 32.49 33.74 6.57
CA PRO A 244 32.28 32.35 6.19
C PRO A 244 31.02 31.73 6.80
N LEU A 245 30.70 32.06 8.06
CA LEU A 245 29.49 31.55 8.73
C LEU A 245 28.22 31.94 7.99
N TYR A 246 28.10 33.22 7.59
CA TYR A 246 26.97 33.68 6.78
C TYR A 246 26.97 33.04 5.38
N GLN A 247 28.11 33.10 4.69
CA GLN A 247 28.23 32.63 3.31
C GLN A 247 27.93 31.14 3.19
N LYS A 248 28.39 30.30 4.12
CA LYS A 248 28.20 28.85 4.08
C LYS A 248 26.89 28.40 4.73
N GLY A 249 26.47 29.04 5.83
CA GLY A 249 25.34 28.59 6.66
C GLY A 249 24.01 29.31 6.43
N MET A 250 24.01 30.56 5.93
CA MET A 250 22.81 31.41 5.87
C MET A 250 22.36 31.76 4.44
N VAL A 251 23.28 31.75 3.46
CA VAL A 251 22.96 32.05 2.06
C VAL A 251 21.95 31.04 1.49
N ARG A 252 20.89 31.57 0.88
CA ARG A 252 19.87 30.82 0.14
C ARG A 252 20.38 30.46 -1.25
N ARG A 253 20.12 29.23 -1.70
CA ARG A 253 20.68 28.64 -2.92
C ARG A 253 19.58 28.04 -3.78
N ALA A 254 19.77 28.08 -5.09
CA ALA A 254 18.92 27.32 -6.00
C ALA A 254 19.12 25.81 -5.76
N ARG A 255 18.05 25.02 -5.92
CA ARG A 255 18.07 23.56 -5.72
C ARG A 255 19.18 22.86 -6.49
N ASN A 256 19.47 23.31 -7.71
CA ASN A 256 20.51 22.73 -8.57
C ASN A 256 21.95 23.03 -8.13
N ALA A 257 22.19 23.87 -7.10
CA ALA A 257 23.53 24.16 -6.61
C ALA A 257 24.25 22.90 -6.10
N PHE A 258 23.53 21.97 -5.47
CA PHE A 258 24.10 20.69 -5.06
C PHE A 258 24.55 19.86 -6.28
N ALA A 259 23.69 19.75 -7.29
CA ALA A 259 24.01 19.03 -8.52
C ALA A 259 25.21 19.65 -9.26
N GLN A 260 25.34 20.98 -9.24
CA GLN A 260 26.51 21.67 -9.79
C GLN A 260 27.80 21.33 -9.02
N ASP A 261 27.76 21.31 -7.70
CA ASP A 261 28.93 20.92 -6.90
C ASP A 261 29.30 19.45 -7.13
N VAL A 262 28.32 18.56 -7.28
CA VAL A 262 28.57 17.15 -7.63
C VAL A 262 29.15 17.01 -9.03
N ALA A 263 28.59 17.68 -10.04
CA ALA A 263 29.09 17.62 -11.41
C ALA A 263 30.54 18.12 -11.54
N ASN A 264 30.92 19.10 -10.72
CA ASN A 264 32.24 19.71 -10.71
C ASN A 264 33.24 19.03 -9.75
N ASP A 265 32.86 17.95 -9.07
CA ASP A 265 33.65 17.31 -8.01
C ASP A 265 34.10 18.32 -6.92
N ALA A 266 33.19 19.22 -6.56
CA ALA A 266 33.41 20.37 -5.68
C ALA A 266 32.53 20.33 -4.41
N LEU A 267 31.97 19.15 -4.09
CA LEU A 267 31.16 18.96 -2.89
C LEU A 267 32.03 19.20 -1.63
N PRO A 268 31.53 19.91 -0.60
CA PRO A 268 32.24 20.07 0.67
C PRO A 268 32.44 18.74 1.40
N ALA A 269 33.33 18.72 2.40
CA ALA A 269 33.48 17.56 3.26
C ALA A 269 32.17 17.26 4.03
N VAL A 270 31.47 18.30 4.51
CA VAL A 270 30.17 18.16 5.18
C VAL A 270 29.10 19.04 4.53
N SER A 271 28.00 18.43 4.11
CA SER A 271 26.89 19.10 3.44
C SER A 271 25.59 18.83 4.16
N TRP A 272 24.83 19.87 4.51
CA TRP A 272 23.48 19.75 5.06
C TRP A 272 22.46 20.21 4.03
N ILE A 273 21.36 19.47 3.86
CA ILE A 273 20.25 19.82 2.98
C ILE A 273 19.04 20.18 3.84
N ILE A 274 18.42 21.32 3.54
CA ILE A 274 17.21 21.81 4.22
C ILE A 274 16.09 21.90 3.20
N ALA A 275 15.03 21.13 3.42
CA ALA A 275 13.86 21.10 2.55
C ALA A 275 12.98 22.34 2.77
N PRO A 276 12.35 22.90 1.71
CA PRO A 276 11.18 23.74 1.85
C PRO A 276 10.03 22.99 2.56
N ALA A 277 9.12 23.72 3.21
CA ALA A 277 7.98 23.16 3.92
C ALA A 277 7.21 22.13 3.08
N ALA A 278 6.86 22.51 1.85
CA ALA A 278 6.08 21.67 0.94
C ALA A 278 6.75 20.33 0.56
N LEU A 279 8.05 20.20 0.81
CA LEU A 279 8.88 19.05 0.47
C LEU A 279 9.50 18.38 1.71
N SER A 280 9.15 18.87 2.92
CA SER A 280 9.74 18.42 4.17
C SER A 280 9.19 17.08 4.65
N GLU A 281 8.07 16.62 4.08
CA GLU A 281 7.28 15.51 4.61
C GLU A 281 6.67 15.78 5.99
N HIS A 282 6.64 17.00 6.53
CA HIS A 282 5.83 17.28 7.73
C HIS A 282 4.39 16.76 7.51
N PRO A 283 3.67 16.13 8.47
CA PRO A 283 2.43 15.35 8.26
C PRO A 283 1.41 15.84 7.21
N HIS A 284 1.20 17.16 7.10
CA HIS A 284 0.33 17.78 6.10
C HIS A 284 0.85 17.69 4.64
N TYR A 285 2.12 17.41 4.45
CA TYR A 285 2.84 17.26 3.19
C TYR A 285 3.15 15.80 2.89
N SER A 286 3.11 15.48 1.59
CA SER A 286 3.18 14.10 1.12
C SER A 286 4.57 13.46 1.29
N PRO A 287 4.63 12.23 1.86
CA PRO A 287 5.80 11.37 1.79
C PRO A 287 6.36 11.20 0.37
N ASN A 288 5.52 10.92 -0.63
CA ASN A 288 5.98 10.68 -2.00
C ASN A 288 6.53 11.95 -2.67
N VAL A 289 6.05 13.13 -2.29
CA VAL A 289 6.59 14.41 -2.77
C VAL A 289 7.95 14.71 -2.12
N GLY A 290 8.10 14.47 -0.82
CA GLY A 290 9.41 14.59 -0.15
C GLY A 290 10.41 13.51 -0.57
N GLY A 291 9.93 12.30 -0.90
CA GLY A 291 10.72 11.25 -1.52
C GLY A 291 11.27 11.65 -2.90
N ASP A 292 10.45 12.33 -3.71
CA ASP A 292 10.91 12.92 -4.98
C ASP A 292 11.98 14.00 -4.76
N TYR A 293 11.83 14.82 -3.71
CA TYR A 293 12.86 15.79 -3.32
C TYR A 293 14.18 15.13 -2.94
N ALA A 294 14.15 14.09 -2.10
CA ALA A 294 15.35 13.32 -1.75
C ALA A 294 15.99 12.67 -2.99
N LYS A 295 15.16 12.15 -3.92
CA LYS A 295 15.60 11.51 -5.16
C LYS A 295 16.41 12.45 -6.06
N ILE A 296 16.12 13.76 -6.09
CA ILE A 296 16.90 14.76 -6.84
C ILE A 296 18.38 14.75 -6.43
N PHE A 297 18.67 14.70 -5.12
CA PHE A 297 20.05 14.71 -4.61
C PHE A 297 20.75 13.37 -4.85
N LEU A 298 20.01 12.27 -4.69
CA LEU A 298 20.54 10.94 -4.98
C LEU A 298 20.86 10.76 -6.46
N ASP A 299 20.02 11.28 -7.36
CA ASP A 299 20.27 11.27 -8.81
C ASP A 299 21.45 12.16 -9.20
N ALA A 300 21.61 13.30 -8.53
CA ALA A 300 22.81 14.13 -8.70
C ALA A 300 24.08 13.33 -8.35
N LEU A 301 24.11 12.63 -7.20
CA LEU A 301 25.22 11.77 -6.81
C LEU A 301 25.44 10.62 -7.81
N ALA A 302 24.36 9.95 -8.25
CA ALA A 302 24.42 8.87 -9.23
C ALA A 302 24.98 9.33 -10.59
N SER A 303 24.73 10.59 -10.97
CA SER A 303 25.21 11.16 -12.24
C SER A 303 26.74 11.33 -12.30
N ASN A 304 27.43 11.36 -11.14
CA ASN A 304 28.88 11.42 -11.07
C ASN A 304 29.44 10.24 -10.25
N PRO A 305 29.76 9.10 -10.90
CA PRO A 305 30.28 7.91 -10.22
C PRO A 305 31.54 8.15 -9.38
N ALA A 306 32.38 9.13 -9.73
CA ALA A 306 33.59 9.45 -8.98
C ALA A 306 33.27 10.14 -7.65
N VAL A 307 32.22 10.96 -7.60
CA VAL A 307 31.73 11.57 -6.35
C VAL A 307 30.95 10.54 -5.53
N TRP A 308 30.07 9.75 -6.15
CA TRP A 308 29.36 8.65 -5.49
C TRP A 308 30.31 7.71 -4.75
N ALA A 309 31.41 7.30 -5.40
CA ALA A 309 32.39 6.37 -4.85
C ALA A 309 33.08 6.84 -3.55
N LYS A 310 32.97 8.13 -3.20
CA LYS A 310 33.58 8.74 -2.01
C LYS A 310 32.56 9.48 -1.10
N THR A 311 31.27 9.20 -1.25
CA THR A 311 30.19 9.90 -0.53
C THR A 311 29.41 8.99 0.41
N VAL A 312 29.10 9.51 1.59
CA VAL A 312 28.08 8.99 2.51
C VAL A 312 26.91 9.97 2.52
N PHE A 313 25.69 9.48 2.27
CA PHE A 313 24.46 10.24 2.39
C PHE A 313 23.61 9.67 3.52
N ILE A 314 23.34 10.46 4.56
CA ILE A 314 22.50 10.10 5.70
C ILE A 314 21.14 10.77 5.48
N TYR A 315 20.11 9.94 5.29
CA TYR A 315 18.73 10.38 5.16
C TYR A 315 17.98 10.01 6.45
N THR A 316 17.60 11.02 7.23
CA THR A 316 16.94 10.88 8.53
C THR A 316 15.71 11.80 8.61
N TYR A 317 15.01 11.73 9.74
CA TYR A 317 13.98 12.68 10.15
C TYR A 317 14.45 13.40 11.42
N ASP A 318 13.75 14.44 11.82
CA ASP A 318 14.01 15.20 13.03
C ASP A 318 13.38 14.53 14.27
N GLU A 319 12.11 14.12 14.19
CA GLU A 319 11.32 13.46 15.23
C GLU A 319 10.14 12.65 14.64
N ASN A 320 9.35 12.03 15.52
CA ASN A 320 8.34 11.04 15.15
C ASN A 320 6.97 11.62 14.78
N GLY A 321 6.77 12.93 14.88
CA GLY A 321 5.54 13.64 14.55
C GLY A 321 4.44 13.46 15.58
N GLY A 322 4.73 12.88 16.75
CA GLY A 322 3.72 12.32 17.64
C GLY A 322 3.04 11.05 17.10
N ILE A 323 3.53 10.50 15.99
CA ILE A 323 3.07 9.25 15.39
C ILE A 323 3.66 8.07 16.15
N PHE A 324 2.86 7.03 16.33
CA PHE A 324 3.12 5.89 17.19
C PHE A 324 4.33 5.07 16.74
N ASP A 325 5.15 4.71 17.72
CA ASP A 325 6.18 3.69 17.60
C ASP A 325 6.14 2.82 18.86
N HIS A 326 6.24 1.50 18.70
CA HIS A 326 6.02 0.54 19.77
C HIS A 326 7.23 0.32 20.69
N VAL A 327 8.42 0.73 20.27
CA VAL A 327 9.65 0.47 21.03
C VAL A 327 9.82 1.56 22.08
N VAL A 328 10.02 1.14 23.34
CA VAL A 328 10.42 2.04 24.43
C VAL A 328 11.81 2.60 24.10
N PRO A 329 11.99 3.93 24.01
CA PRO A 329 13.31 4.49 23.75
C PRO A 329 14.31 4.19 24.87
N PRO A 330 15.60 3.93 24.55
CA PRO A 330 16.69 3.93 25.51
C PRO A 330 16.60 5.17 26.40
N THR A 331 16.38 4.94 27.69
CA THR A 331 16.16 6.01 28.65
C THR A 331 17.24 5.97 29.72
N PRO A 332 17.88 7.10 30.05
CA PRO A 332 18.91 7.16 31.09
C PRO A 332 18.30 6.90 32.47
N PRO A 333 19.04 6.29 33.43
CA PRO A 333 18.60 6.19 34.81
C PRO A 333 18.30 7.57 35.41
N ILE A 334 17.35 7.63 36.36
CA ILE A 334 16.97 8.86 37.06
C ILE A 334 18.21 9.56 37.64
N GLY A 335 18.31 10.85 37.38
CA GLY A 335 19.41 11.69 37.90
C GLY A 335 20.68 11.69 37.04
N THR A 336 20.67 11.02 35.88
CA THR A 336 21.78 11.10 34.92
C THR A 336 22.03 12.57 34.52
N THR A 337 23.27 13.02 34.72
CA THR A 337 23.65 14.42 34.48
C THR A 337 23.47 14.78 33.02
N ASN A 338 22.85 15.94 32.76
CA ASN A 338 22.51 16.38 31.41
C ASN A 338 21.77 15.29 30.63
N GLU A 339 20.80 14.64 31.28
CA GLU A 339 19.81 13.81 30.58
C GLU A 339 18.37 13.98 31.11
N TRP A 340 18.20 14.79 32.15
CA TRP A 340 16.92 15.02 32.81
C TRP A 340 16.58 16.51 32.87
N ASN A 341 15.30 16.83 32.78
CA ASN A 341 14.75 18.18 32.97
C ASN A 341 13.43 18.12 33.75
N SER A 342 13.33 18.87 34.85
CA SER A 342 12.14 18.94 35.70
C SER A 342 11.56 17.57 36.11
N GLY A 343 12.44 16.59 36.37
CA GLY A 343 12.04 15.24 36.77
C GLY A 343 11.62 14.30 35.63
N TYR A 344 11.83 14.69 34.37
CA TYR A 344 11.56 13.86 33.19
C TYR A 344 12.83 13.62 32.38
N PRO A 345 13.01 12.44 31.76
CA PRO A 345 14.13 12.21 30.86
C PRO A 345 13.94 13.07 29.60
N LEU A 346 15.02 13.65 29.08
CA LEU A 346 14.96 14.38 27.81
C LEU A 346 14.68 13.45 26.64
N GLY A 347 15.33 12.30 26.64
CA GLY A 347 15.24 11.31 25.60
C GLY A 347 15.97 10.02 26.00
N LEU A 348 16.23 9.10 25.06
CA LEU A 348 15.94 9.28 23.64
C LEU A 348 14.43 9.42 23.37
N GLY A 349 14.06 10.10 22.28
CA GLY A 349 12.70 10.14 21.80
C GLY A 349 12.34 8.87 21.03
N HIS A 350 11.22 8.85 20.31
CA HIS A 350 10.77 7.64 19.60
C HIS A 350 11.59 7.36 18.33
N ARG A 351 11.51 6.12 17.83
CA ARG A 351 12.25 5.73 16.64
C ARG A 351 11.77 6.50 15.42
N ILE A 352 12.71 6.82 14.54
CA ILE A 352 12.49 7.52 13.28
C ILE A 352 13.14 6.72 12.13
N PRO A 353 12.62 6.80 10.90
CA PRO A 353 13.28 6.19 9.75
C PRO A 353 14.66 6.81 9.53
N THR A 354 15.66 5.99 9.24
CA THR A 354 16.99 6.47 8.88
C THR A 354 17.67 5.49 7.94
N TRP A 355 18.20 6.01 6.83
CA TRP A 355 18.99 5.24 5.87
C TRP A 355 20.40 5.79 5.76
N LEU A 356 21.36 4.86 5.72
CA LEU A 356 22.75 5.14 5.39
C LEU A 356 22.95 4.77 3.93
N ILE A 357 23.11 5.75 3.05
CA ILE A 357 23.13 5.59 1.59
C ILE A 357 24.54 5.87 1.08
N SER A 358 25.22 4.85 0.60
CA SER A 358 26.63 4.92 0.22
C SER A 358 27.04 3.67 -0.58
N PRO A 359 28.14 3.70 -1.36
CA PRO A 359 28.71 2.47 -1.92
C PRO A 359 28.94 1.36 -0.87
N TRP A 360 29.24 1.75 0.37
CA TRP A 360 29.56 0.84 1.48
C TRP A 360 28.35 0.30 2.25
N SER A 361 27.13 0.77 1.92
CA SER A 361 25.90 0.32 2.59
C SER A 361 24.97 -0.48 1.67
N VAL A 362 25.36 -0.71 0.41
CA VAL A 362 24.55 -1.48 -0.55
C VAL A 362 24.35 -2.92 -0.06
N GLY A 363 23.13 -3.43 -0.18
CA GLY A 363 22.77 -4.83 0.10
C GLY A 363 21.52 -5.02 0.96
N GLY A 364 20.74 -3.97 1.23
CA GLY A 364 19.49 -4.07 1.99
C GLY A 364 19.69 -4.49 3.45
N TRP A 365 20.74 -3.94 4.09
CA TRP A 365 21.15 -4.30 5.44
C TRP A 365 20.27 -3.64 6.52
N VAL A 366 20.26 -4.21 7.71
CA VAL A 366 19.64 -3.59 8.90
C VAL A 366 20.71 -3.30 9.94
N HIS A 367 20.67 -2.13 10.56
CA HIS A 367 21.57 -1.71 11.63
C HIS A 367 20.79 -1.39 12.91
N SER A 368 20.93 -2.25 13.91
CA SER A 368 20.12 -2.25 15.14
C SER A 368 20.86 -1.71 16.38
N GLN A 369 22.00 -1.05 16.19
CA GLN A 369 22.70 -0.31 17.24
C GLN A 369 21.90 0.92 17.63
N ALA A 370 21.63 1.07 18.93
CA ALA A 370 20.97 2.26 19.47
C ALA A 370 21.69 3.52 18.98
N SER A 371 20.97 4.40 18.31
CA SER A 371 21.51 5.63 17.70
C SER A 371 20.51 6.77 17.86
N ASP A 372 21.00 8.00 18.02
CA ASP A 372 20.23 9.24 17.85
C ASP A 372 20.96 10.26 16.97
N HIS A 373 20.47 11.51 16.86
CA HIS A 373 21.12 12.59 16.10
C HIS A 373 22.56 12.87 16.51
N THR A 374 22.94 12.59 17.76
CA THR A 374 24.34 12.73 18.18
C THR A 374 25.24 11.67 17.53
N SER A 375 24.69 10.53 17.11
CA SER A 375 25.42 9.49 16.35
C SER A 375 25.85 9.99 14.98
N THR A 376 25.05 10.85 14.33
CA THR A 376 25.45 11.52 13.07
C THR A 376 26.66 12.42 13.32
N LEU A 377 26.66 13.20 14.40
CA LEU A 377 27.82 14.01 14.76
C LEU A 377 29.03 13.15 15.12
N ARG A 378 28.85 12.04 15.84
CA ARG A 378 29.95 11.10 16.17
C ARG A 378 30.54 10.44 14.93
N PHE A 379 29.73 10.11 13.92
CA PHE A 379 30.24 9.70 12.62
C PHE A 379 31.10 10.81 11.99
N LEU A 380 30.64 12.06 12.05
CA LEU A 380 31.44 13.18 11.60
C LEU A 380 32.72 13.34 12.42
N GLU A 381 32.74 13.10 13.74
CA GLU A 381 33.97 13.13 14.54
C GLU A 381 35.00 12.12 14.02
N ARG A 382 34.54 10.92 13.64
CA ARG A 382 35.40 9.89 13.04
C ARG A 382 35.94 10.31 11.69
N PHE A 383 35.10 10.92 10.87
CA PHE A 383 35.44 11.33 9.50
C PHE A 383 36.36 12.57 9.47
N THR A 384 36.10 13.57 10.31
CA THR A 384 36.78 14.87 10.28
C THR A 384 37.92 14.99 11.30
N GLY A 385 37.92 14.17 12.35
CA GLY A 385 38.79 14.32 13.51
C GLY A 385 38.39 15.45 14.47
N VAL A 386 37.25 16.12 14.24
CA VAL A 386 36.76 17.25 15.06
C VAL A 386 35.75 16.74 16.09
N GLN A 387 36.00 16.96 17.37
CA GLN A 387 35.12 16.52 18.46
C GLN A 387 33.97 17.51 18.73
N GLU A 388 32.77 16.99 19.04
CA GLU A 388 31.62 17.73 19.56
C GLU A 388 31.46 17.54 21.09
N PRO A 389 32.05 18.40 21.93
CA PRO A 389 32.02 18.25 23.38
C PRO A 389 30.63 18.42 24.01
N ASN A 390 29.64 18.97 23.29
CA ASN A 390 28.29 19.16 23.85
C ASN A 390 27.53 17.84 24.05
N ILE A 391 27.92 16.75 23.39
CA ILE A 391 27.27 15.43 23.54
C ILE A 391 27.52 14.92 24.97
N SER A 392 26.44 14.57 25.67
CA SER A 392 26.51 14.09 27.05
C SER A 392 27.34 12.79 27.18
N ALA A 393 27.87 12.56 28.38
CA ALA A 393 28.62 11.35 28.68
C ALA A 393 27.76 10.08 28.52
N TRP A 394 26.46 10.16 28.83
CA TRP A 394 25.55 9.01 28.70
C TRP A 394 25.23 8.70 27.23
N ARG A 395 24.94 9.70 26.39
CA ARG A 395 24.75 9.47 24.94
C ARG A 395 26.01 8.90 24.28
N ARG A 396 27.19 9.39 24.67
CA ARG A 396 28.46 8.80 24.20
C ARG A 396 28.64 7.34 24.63
N SER A 397 28.08 6.95 25.77
CA SER A 397 28.20 5.60 26.31
C SER A 397 27.14 4.63 25.79
N VAL A 398 25.99 5.09 25.29
CA VAL A 398 24.91 4.20 24.79
C VAL A 398 24.70 4.27 23.28
N CYS A 399 24.70 5.46 22.68
CA CYS A 399 24.48 5.61 21.24
C CYS A 399 25.72 5.14 20.45
N GLY A 400 25.54 4.63 19.23
CA GLY A 400 26.64 4.30 18.31
C GLY A 400 27.26 5.53 17.63
N ASP A 401 28.31 5.32 16.83
CA ASP A 401 28.91 6.34 15.95
C ASP A 401 28.61 6.10 14.45
N LEU A 402 27.65 5.20 14.15
CA LEU A 402 27.20 4.77 12.82
C LEU A 402 28.23 4.05 11.94
N MET A 403 29.48 3.86 12.41
CA MET A 403 30.53 3.21 11.61
C MET A 403 30.14 1.79 11.17
N ASP A 404 29.53 1.01 12.08
CA ASP A 404 29.13 -0.37 11.84
C ASP A 404 27.92 -0.50 10.87
N GLY A 405 27.28 0.62 10.53
CA GLY A 405 26.27 0.69 9.48
C GLY A 405 26.82 0.52 8.05
N PHE A 406 28.13 0.59 7.89
CA PHE A 406 28.84 0.50 6.61
C PHE A 406 29.82 -0.69 6.60
N ASP A 407 30.03 -1.27 5.42
CA ASP A 407 31.19 -2.13 5.15
C ASP A 407 32.19 -1.34 4.30
N PHE A 408 33.15 -0.68 4.93
CA PHE A 408 34.16 0.09 4.20
C PHE A 408 35.10 -0.77 3.35
N ALA A 409 35.21 -2.08 3.63
CA ALA A 409 35.99 -2.99 2.81
C ALA A 409 35.27 -3.35 1.50
N ALA A 410 33.95 -3.15 1.43
CA ALA A 410 33.17 -3.28 0.20
C ALA A 410 33.70 -2.32 -0.89
N SER A 411 33.78 -2.80 -2.13
CA SER A 411 34.24 -2.00 -3.27
C SER A 411 33.50 -2.40 -4.55
N GLY A 412 33.43 -1.49 -5.51
CA GLY A 412 32.87 -1.76 -6.84
C GLY A 412 31.35 -1.70 -6.95
N TYR A 413 30.64 -1.24 -5.91
CA TYR A 413 29.18 -1.03 -5.97
C TYR A 413 28.85 0.31 -6.65
N GLY A 414 28.24 0.22 -7.83
CA GLY A 414 27.59 1.38 -8.47
C GLY A 414 26.31 1.79 -7.74
N PHE A 415 25.76 2.93 -8.11
CA PHE A 415 24.47 3.38 -7.59
C PHE A 415 23.37 2.36 -8.01
N PRO A 416 22.57 1.81 -7.08
CA PRO A 416 21.53 0.84 -7.41
C PRO A 416 20.48 1.40 -8.37
N SER A 417 20.28 0.72 -9.51
CA SER A 417 19.25 1.10 -10.50
C SER A 417 17.84 0.66 -10.12
N SER A 418 17.67 0.04 -8.95
CA SER A 418 16.40 -0.53 -8.45
C SER A 418 15.50 0.51 -7.77
N LEU A 419 15.97 1.74 -7.52
CA LEU A 419 15.14 2.78 -6.94
C LEU A 419 14.07 3.21 -7.95
N PRO A 420 12.79 3.31 -7.55
CA PRO A 420 11.71 3.68 -8.46
C PRO A 420 11.84 5.13 -8.93
N ASN A 421 11.21 5.43 -10.06
CA ASN A 421 10.96 6.82 -10.46
C ASN A 421 9.89 7.42 -9.54
N THR A 422 10.20 8.55 -8.92
CA THR A 422 9.36 9.22 -7.92
C THR A 422 8.43 10.28 -8.49
N ALA A 423 8.62 10.72 -9.74
CA ALA A 423 7.84 11.81 -10.33
C ALA A 423 6.34 11.48 -10.41
N THR A 424 6.00 10.26 -10.84
CA THR A 424 4.61 9.79 -10.89
C THR A 424 4.05 9.58 -9.48
N LEU A 425 4.85 9.08 -8.53
CA LEU A 425 4.43 8.91 -7.15
C LEU A 425 4.07 10.25 -6.49
N ALA A 426 4.87 11.29 -6.78
CA ALA A 426 4.62 12.65 -6.31
C ALA A 426 3.37 13.26 -6.96
N SER A 427 3.15 13.07 -8.26
CA SER A 427 1.92 13.54 -8.92
C SER A 427 0.67 12.85 -8.39
N ASP A 428 0.73 11.54 -8.18
CA ASP A 428 -0.39 10.75 -7.66
C ASP A 428 -0.72 11.14 -6.23
N ALA A 429 0.30 11.41 -5.41
CA ALA A 429 0.10 11.87 -4.05
C ALA A 429 -0.50 13.29 -3.98
N ASN A 430 -0.08 14.20 -4.86
CA ASN A 430 -0.71 15.52 -4.97
C ASN A 430 -2.20 15.42 -5.37
N PHE A 431 -2.52 14.52 -6.30
CA PHE A 431 -3.91 14.23 -6.65
C PHE A 431 -4.69 13.66 -5.46
N ALA A 432 -4.12 12.65 -4.78
CA ALA A 432 -4.72 12.04 -3.60
C ALA A 432 -5.05 13.09 -2.54
N CYS A 433 -4.10 13.99 -2.28
CA CYS A 433 -4.26 15.07 -1.31
C CYS A 433 -5.34 16.08 -1.68
N ALA A 434 -5.43 16.44 -2.94
CA ALA A 434 -6.40 17.43 -3.41
C ALA A 434 -7.82 16.86 -3.58
N SER A 435 -7.94 15.56 -3.89
CA SER A 435 -9.16 15.03 -4.52
C SER A 435 -9.77 13.83 -3.82
N LEU A 436 -9.04 13.11 -2.96
CA LEU A 436 -9.56 11.92 -2.28
C LEU A 436 -10.13 12.26 -0.89
N PRO A 437 -11.09 11.46 -0.38
CA PRO A 437 -11.68 11.69 0.94
C PRO A 437 -10.66 11.54 2.06
N ALA A 438 -10.96 12.16 3.21
CA ALA A 438 -10.13 12.07 4.41
C ALA A 438 -9.85 10.61 4.81
N ALA A 439 -8.60 10.28 5.12
CA ALA A 439 -8.31 9.05 5.84
C ALA A 439 -8.91 9.12 7.25
N VAL A 440 -9.78 8.17 7.59
CA VAL A 440 -10.40 8.08 8.92
C VAL A 440 -9.91 6.81 9.59
N PRO A 441 -9.54 6.85 10.89
CA PRO A 441 -9.29 5.64 11.67
C PRO A 441 -10.59 4.81 11.72
N ASN A 442 -10.60 3.62 11.09
CA ASN A 442 -11.82 2.84 10.85
C ASN A 442 -12.16 1.89 12.01
N GLY A 443 -11.67 2.16 13.22
CA GLY A 443 -11.97 1.34 14.40
C GLY A 443 -11.34 -0.05 14.32
N GLU A 444 -10.15 -0.13 13.74
CA GLU A 444 -9.35 -1.31 13.52
C GLU A 444 -9.22 -2.12 14.82
N VAL A 445 -9.58 -3.41 14.74
CA VAL A 445 -9.61 -4.35 15.87
C VAL A 445 -8.49 -5.40 15.83
N SER A 446 -7.58 -5.31 14.86
CA SER A 446 -6.51 -6.28 14.64
C SER A 446 -5.19 -5.62 14.31
N ALA A 447 -4.10 -6.36 14.56
CA ALA A 447 -2.74 -5.92 14.26
C ALA A 447 -2.51 -5.64 12.76
N PRO A 448 -1.57 -4.74 12.41
CA PRO A 448 -1.16 -4.48 11.03
C PRO A 448 -0.66 -5.73 10.30
N GLY A 449 -0.87 -5.78 8.99
CA GLY A 449 -0.19 -6.74 8.13
C GLY A 449 1.28 -6.38 7.92
N VAL A 450 2.13 -7.39 7.75
CA VAL A 450 3.58 -7.23 7.47
C VAL A 450 3.90 -7.89 6.13
N GLU A 451 4.88 -7.35 5.41
CA GLU A 451 5.37 -7.90 4.15
C GLU A 451 5.76 -9.39 4.30
N SER A 452 5.47 -10.18 3.26
CA SER A 452 5.91 -11.58 3.19
C SER A 452 7.43 -11.70 3.02
N GLY A 453 8.03 -12.77 3.53
CA GLY A 453 9.49 -12.93 3.64
C GLY A 453 9.99 -12.41 5.00
N GLY A 454 11.08 -12.93 5.56
CA GLY A 454 11.28 -12.83 7.02
C GLY A 454 12.72 -12.64 7.51
N ALA A 455 13.64 -12.16 6.68
CA ALA A 455 14.99 -11.88 7.15
C ALA A 455 15.74 -10.94 6.20
N ARG A 456 16.46 -9.96 6.77
CA ARG A 456 17.42 -9.10 6.06
C ARG A 456 18.82 -9.30 6.64
N PRO A 457 19.89 -9.08 5.87
CA PRO A 457 21.24 -9.18 6.41
C PRO A 457 21.44 -8.11 7.50
N LEU A 458 21.97 -8.51 8.65
CA LEU A 458 22.11 -7.67 9.84
C LEU A 458 23.56 -7.17 9.98
N ARG A 459 23.72 -5.87 10.27
CA ARG A 459 25.01 -5.27 10.62
C ARG A 459 25.39 -5.64 12.06
N PRO A 460 26.67 -5.93 12.32
CA PRO A 460 27.15 -6.15 13.68
C PRO A 460 26.81 -4.98 14.61
N VAL A 461 26.59 -5.29 15.89
CA VAL A 461 26.28 -4.32 16.94
C VAL A 461 27.37 -4.39 18.01
N ALA A 462 27.69 -3.26 18.66
CA ALA A 462 28.82 -3.12 19.58
C ALA A 462 28.48 -3.46 21.05
N VAL A 463 27.34 -4.11 21.31
CA VAL A 463 26.93 -4.59 22.64
C VAL A 463 27.05 -6.12 22.70
N GLN A 464 26.95 -6.72 23.88
CA GLN A 464 26.65 -8.16 24.02
C GLN A 464 25.93 -8.34 25.35
N PRO A 465 24.63 -8.06 25.40
CA PRO A 465 23.87 -8.07 26.64
C PRO A 465 23.66 -9.49 27.17
N ASP A 466 23.71 -9.62 28.50
CA ASP A 466 23.29 -10.81 29.25
C ASP A 466 22.55 -10.40 30.52
N LEU A 467 21.59 -11.22 30.94
CA LEU A 467 20.78 -11.00 32.12
C LEU A 467 20.35 -12.33 32.73
N ASN A 468 20.67 -12.50 34.01
CA ASN A 468 20.24 -13.61 34.84
C ASN A 468 19.42 -13.10 36.04
N ALA A 469 18.43 -13.88 36.47
CA ALA A 469 17.59 -13.57 37.61
C ALA A 469 17.82 -14.56 38.75
N SER A 470 17.75 -14.08 39.99
CA SER A 470 17.79 -14.92 41.19
C SER A 470 16.71 -14.48 42.18
N VAL A 471 16.05 -15.47 42.77
CA VAL A 471 14.90 -15.30 43.67
C VAL A 471 15.37 -15.60 45.09
N ASP A 472 15.12 -14.70 46.03
CA ASP A 472 15.27 -14.92 47.47
C ASP A 472 13.88 -14.94 48.13
N PRO A 473 13.33 -16.14 48.41
CA PRO A 473 12.04 -16.28 49.09
C PRO A 473 12.02 -15.75 50.53
N ALA A 474 13.16 -15.76 51.23
CA ALA A 474 13.25 -15.36 52.63
C ALA A 474 13.12 -13.84 52.77
N SER A 475 13.81 -13.08 51.92
CA SER A 475 13.69 -11.62 51.87
C SER A 475 12.59 -11.12 50.94
N LYS A 476 11.95 -12.00 50.16
CA LYS A 476 11.01 -11.68 49.08
C LYS A 476 11.58 -10.69 48.04
N LYS A 477 12.84 -10.92 47.64
CA LYS A 477 13.54 -10.07 46.66
C LYS A 477 13.90 -10.84 45.41
N LEU A 478 13.79 -10.16 44.27
CA LEU A 478 14.25 -10.63 42.97
C LEU A 478 15.49 -9.80 42.58
N THR A 479 16.61 -10.47 42.36
CA THR A 479 17.87 -9.82 41.97
C THR A 479 18.15 -10.11 40.50
N LEU A 480 18.25 -9.05 39.71
CA LEU A 480 18.59 -9.06 38.30
C LEU A 480 20.07 -8.68 38.14
N SER A 481 20.86 -9.58 37.57
CA SER A 481 22.29 -9.40 37.34
C SER A 481 22.53 -9.21 35.84
N PHE A 482 22.75 -7.97 35.45
CA PHE A 482 23.04 -7.56 34.09
C PHE A 482 24.54 -7.62 33.81
N ALA A 483 24.89 -8.05 32.61
CA ALA A 483 26.23 -7.93 32.07
C ALA A 483 26.18 -7.46 30.61
N ASN A 484 27.27 -6.82 30.16
CA ASN A 484 27.46 -6.42 28.79
C ASN A 484 28.91 -6.67 28.40
N GLY A 485 29.13 -7.65 27.52
CA GLY A 485 30.45 -8.00 27.01
C GLY A 485 30.95 -7.10 25.87
N GLY A 486 30.10 -6.21 25.35
CA GLY A 486 30.41 -5.35 24.21
C GLY A 486 31.24 -4.11 24.56
N THR A 487 31.66 -3.39 23.52
CA THR A 487 32.48 -2.17 23.60
C THR A 487 31.68 -0.88 23.73
N GLN A 488 30.36 -0.93 23.54
CA GLN A 488 29.42 0.15 23.79
C GLN A 488 28.54 -0.22 24.99
N GLY A 489 28.09 0.77 25.78
CA GLY A 489 27.13 0.55 26.86
C GLY A 489 25.74 0.17 26.33
N ALA A 490 24.96 -0.52 27.16
CA ALA A 490 23.63 -1.02 26.83
C ALA A 490 22.58 -0.46 27.81
N ALA A 491 21.46 0.02 27.27
CA ALA A 491 20.32 0.48 28.05
C ALA A 491 19.20 -0.59 28.06
N PHE A 492 18.53 -0.72 29.21
CA PHE A 492 17.46 -1.67 29.43
C PHE A 492 16.31 -1.01 30.19
N ASP A 493 15.09 -1.49 29.94
CA ASP A 493 13.89 -1.15 30.68
C ASP A 493 13.29 -2.40 31.33
N ILE A 494 12.76 -2.23 32.55
CA ILE A 494 12.21 -3.31 33.36
C ILE A 494 10.76 -2.98 33.69
N HIS A 495 9.86 -3.91 33.38
CA HIS A 495 8.42 -3.79 33.56
C HIS A 495 7.87 -4.88 34.46
N GLY A 496 6.97 -4.51 35.39
CA GLY A 496 6.26 -5.43 36.27
C GLY A 496 4.78 -5.58 35.91
N TYR A 497 4.26 -6.80 36.00
CA TYR A 497 2.91 -7.18 35.59
C TYR A 497 2.12 -7.92 36.67
N GLY A 498 0.80 -7.98 36.49
CA GLY A 498 -0.10 -8.75 37.33
C GLY A 498 -0.13 -8.24 38.78
N THR A 499 0.29 -9.07 39.73
CA THR A 499 0.28 -8.70 41.15
C THR A 499 1.51 -7.90 41.60
N LEU A 500 2.56 -7.84 40.78
CA LEU A 500 3.76 -7.03 41.03
C LEU A 500 3.90 -5.98 39.93
N THR A 501 3.25 -4.84 40.11
CA THR A 501 3.33 -3.68 39.21
C THR A 501 4.12 -2.56 39.85
N PHE A 502 4.94 -1.87 39.05
CA PHE A 502 5.75 -0.73 39.47
C PHE A 502 6.02 0.18 38.26
N ALA A 503 6.42 1.43 38.51
CA ALA A 503 6.85 2.33 37.46
C ALA A 503 8.10 1.76 36.76
N PRO A 504 8.20 1.78 35.42
CA PRO A 504 9.32 1.19 34.69
C PRO A 504 10.67 1.65 35.23
N ILE A 505 11.62 0.71 35.35
CA ILE A 505 12.97 0.97 35.86
C ILE A 505 13.94 0.92 34.69
N PHE A 506 14.73 1.98 34.51
CA PHE A 506 15.74 2.07 33.46
C PHE A 506 17.15 1.81 34.02
N VAL A 507 17.89 0.92 33.36
CA VAL A 507 19.24 0.49 33.75
C VAL A 507 20.19 0.74 32.58
N THR A 508 21.36 1.32 32.86
CA THR A 508 22.45 1.39 31.88
C THR A 508 23.62 0.55 32.37
N VAL A 509 24.05 -0.40 31.55
CA VAL A 509 25.22 -1.24 31.81
C VAL A 509 26.37 -0.69 30.97
N PRO A 510 27.52 -0.34 31.57
CA PRO A 510 28.66 0.17 30.82
C PRO A 510 29.24 -0.90 29.88
N ALA A 511 30.07 -0.46 28.93
CA ALA A 511 30.87 -1.36 28.10
C ALA A 511 31.75 -2.27 28.97
N ALA A 512 31.86 -3.55 28.59
CA ALA A 512 32.59 -4.59 29.33
C ALA A 512 32.27 -4.59 30.85
N GLY A 513 31.01 -4.37 31.21
CA GLY A 513 30.60 -4.10 32.59
C GLY A 513 29.39 -4.92 33.05
N SER A 514 29.03 -4.72 34.31
CA SER A 514 27.89 -5.37 34.96
C SER A 514 27.14 -4.41 35.87
N GLN A 515 25.84 -4.65 36.07
CA GLN A 515 25.00 -3.93 37.02
C GLN A 515 24.03 -4.89 37.70
N THR A 516 23.58 -4.52 38.90
CA THR A 516 22.58 -5.30 39.65
C THR A 516 21.37 -4.43 39.96
N GLN A 517 20.18 -4.92 39.63
CA GLN A 517 18.92 -4.33 40.06
C GLN A 517 18.19 -5.27 41.02
N ILE A 518 17.78 -4.76 42.16
CA ILE A 518 16.98 -5.51 43.14
C ILE A 518 15.54 -5.01 43.05
N ILE A 519 14.60 -5.93 42.89
CA ILE A 519 13.16 -5.67 42.95
C ILE A 519 12.65 -6.23 44.27
N ASP A 520 12.08 -5.34 45.08
CA ASP A 520 11.46 -5.70 46.36
C ASP A 520 9.98 -6.00 46.14
N ALA A 521 9.58 -7.24 46.42
CA ALA A 521 8.20 -7.70 46.31
C ALA A 521 7.62 -8.09 47.68
N SER A 522 8.23 -7.60 48.77
CA SER A 522 7.79 -7.89 50.15
C SER A 522 6.35 -7.49 50.43
N ALA A 523 5.86 -6.43 49.78
CA ALA A 523 4.49 -5.93 49.87
C ALA A 523 3.45 -6.78 49.13
N VAL A 524 3.87 -7.68 48.23
CA VAL A 524 2.95 -8.54 47.47
C VAL A 524 2.57 -9.77 48.30
N SER A 525 1.33 -9.80 48.79
CA SER A 525 0.82 -10.88 49.66
C SER A 525 0.78 -12.25 48.98
N SER A 526 0.50 -12.31 47.68
CA SER A 526 0.52 -13.54 46.88
C SER A 526 1.94 -14.09 46.66
N GLY A 527 2.97 -13.26 46.88
CA GLY A 527 4.35 -13.51 46.48
C GLY A 527 4.56 -13.74 44.98
N ARG A 528 3.55 -13.60 44.12
CA ARG A 528 3.66 -13.83 42.68
C ARG A 528 4.29 -12.62 41.99
N PHE A 529 5.16 -12.88 41.02
CA PHE A 529 5.79 -11.87 40.17
C PHE A 529 5.74 -12.28 38.70
N ASP A 530 5.66 -11.30 37.80
CA ASP A 530 5.88 -11.43 36.36
C ASP A 530 6.56 -10.14 35.93
N ILE A 531 7.80 -10.24 35.47
CA ILE A 531 8.56 -9.10 34.97
C ILE A 531 9.07 -9.38 33.57
N ALA A 532 9.17 -8.33 32.76
CA ALA A 532 9.86 -8.35 31.48
C ALA A 532 10.99 -7.32 31.48
N VAL A 533 12.06 -7.63 30.74
CA VAL A 533 13.18 -6.74 30.50
C VAL A 533 13.43 -6.66 29.01
N HIS A 534 13.41 -5.45 28.45
CA HIS A 534 13.76 -5.20 27.06
C HIS A 534 15.13 -4.50 26.97
N GLY A 535 15.80 -4.66 25.84
CA GLY A 535 17.13 -4.09 25.59
C GLY A 535 17.46 -3.96 24.11
N PRO A 536 18.73 -3.66 23.78
CA PRO A 536 19.19 -3.46 22.41
C PRO A 536 19.01 -4.71 21.53
N ASN A 537 18.86 -4.52 20.22
CA ASN A 537 18.79 -5.59 19.21
C ASN A 537 17.81 -6.74 19.57
N SER A 538 16.56 -6.37 19.91
CA SER A 538 15.50 -7.32 20.30
C SER A 538 15.83 -8.22 21.50
N PHE A 539 16.80 -7.83 22.34
CA PHE A 539 17.07 -8.49 23.60
C PHE A 539 15.82 -8.44 24.49
N TYR A 540 15.37 -9.62 24.92
CA TYR A 540 14.20 -9.78 25.77
C TYR A 540 14.42 -10.86 26.82
N ARG A 541 13.99 -10.59 28.04
CA ARG A 541 13.85 -11.59 29.11
C ARG A 541 12.50 -11.46 29.78
N ARG A 542 11.89 -12.59 30.14
CA ARG A 542 10.76 -12.62 31.05
C ARG A 542 11.07 -13.54 32.22
N PHE A 543 10.74 -13.09 33.43
CA PHE A 543 10.81 -13.90 34.63
C PHE A 543 9.48 -13.83 35.35
N ALA A 544 8.75 -14.93 35.38
CA ALA A 544 7.52 -15.05 36.16
C ALA A 544 7.61 -16.22 37.14
N GLY A 545 7.08 -16.01 38.34
CA GLY A 545 6.96 -17.05 39.33
C GLY A 545 6.42 -16.58 40.66
N SER A 546 6.88 -17.20 41.75
CA SER A 546 6.50 -16.84 43.11
C SER A 546 7.73 -16.68 44.00
N LEU A 547 7.55 -15.95 45.10
CA LEU A 547 8.50 -15.76 46.20
C LEU A 547 8.03 -16.53 47.44
N LEU A 548 6.91 -17.26 47.37
CA LEU A 548 6.45 -18.10 48.47
C LEU A 548 7.20 -19.44 48.44
N PRO A 549 7.74 -19.91 49.58
CA PRO A 549 8.39 -21.22 49.66
C PRO A 549 7.47 -22.41 49.34
N SER A 550 6.16 -22.24 49.34
CA SER A 550 5.18 -23.31 49.08
C SER A 550 4.74 -23.43 47.62
N ALA A 551 5.19 -22.54 46.73
CA ALA A 551 4.56 -22.38 45.41
C ALA A 551 4.98 -23.45 44.37
N LEU A 552 6.09 -24.16 44.58
CA LEU A 552 6.56 -25.25 43.71
C LEU A 552 6.58 -26.59 44.47
N GLN A 553 6.44 -27.71 43.76
CA GLN A 553 6.59 -29.05 44.34
C GLN A 553 7.97 -29.19 45.01
N GLY A 554 8.02 -29.30 46.34
CA GLY A 554 9.28 -29.36 47.10
C GLY A 554 9.91 -28.02 47.48
N GLY A 555 9.24 -26.89 47.19
CA GLY A 555 9.46 -25.59 47.80
C GLY A 555 10.71 -24.78 47.42
N ALA A 556 11.41 -25.16 46.34
CA ALA A 556 12.57 -24.42 45.85
C ALA A 556 12.49 -24.15 44.34
N TYR A 557 13.03 -23.00 43.93
CA TYR A 557 13.01 -22.52 42.55
C TYR A 557 14.23 -23.03 41.77
N PRO A 558 14.06 -23.47 40.51
CA PRO A 558 15.19 -23.67 39.63
C PRO A 558 15.97 -22.37 39.48
N GLN A 559 17.29 -22.41 39.63
CA GLN A 559 18.14 -21.30 39.23
C GLN A 559 18.60 -21.55 37.80
N VAL A 560 18.37 -20.58 36.92
CA VAL A 560 18.75 -20.67 35.51
C VAL A 560 19.81 -19.62 35.23
N SER A 561 20.88 -20.03 34.55
CA SER A 561 21.78 -19.09 33.88
C SER A 561 21.87 -19.42 32.40
N VAL A 562 21.83 -18.39 31.57
CA VAL A 562 21.99 -18.50 30.13
C VAL A 562 23.22 -17.69 29.74
N VAL A 563 24.18 -18.33 29.08
CA VAL A 563 25.40 -17.68 28.63
C VAL A 563 25.53 -17.89 27.13
N PRO A 564 25.42 -16.84 26.31
CA PRO A 564 25.67 -16.95 24.89
C PRO A 564 27.15 -17.28 24.63
N ASN A 565 27.42 -18.19 23.68
CA ASN A 565 28.79 -18.48 23.30
C ASN A 565 29.32 -17.34 22.40
N PRO A 566 30.38 -16.60 22.79
CA PRO A 566 30.93 -15.53 21.96
C PRO A 566 31.44 -16.00 20.60
N ALA A 567 31.75 -17.30 20.45
CA ALA A 567 32.11 -17.88 19.16
C ALA A 567 30.91 -18.15 18.24
N GLY A 568 29.68 -17.85 18.69
CA GLY A 568 28.44 -18.06 17.94
C GLY A 568 27.90 -19.49 18.01
N GLY A 569 26.79 -19.70 17.29
CA GLY A 569 26.20 -21.02 17.01
C GLY A 569 25.44 -21.71 18.15
N VAL A 570 25.73 -21.40 19.43
CA VAL A 570 25.03 -22.00 20.58
C VAL A 570 24.87 -21.03 21.76
N VAL A 571 23.85 -21.27 22.57
CA VAL A 571 23.74 -20.73 23.94
C VAL A 571 23.84 -21.85 24.96
N SER A 572 24.59 -21.61 26.04
CA SER A 572 24.70 -22.55 27.16
C SER A 572 23.63 -22.23 28.20
N VAL A 573 22.77 -23.20 28.49
CA VAL A 573 21.68 -23.09 29.48
C VAL A 573 22.00 -24.00 30.65
N SER A 574 22.26 -23.42 31.82
CA SER A 574 22.50 -24.15 33.06
C SER A 574 21.28 -24.03 33.98
N ILE A 575 20.73 -25.17 34.39
CA ILE A 575 19.53 -25.26 35.23
C ILE A 575 19.91 -26.03 36.49
N GLN A 576 19.89 -25.35 37.63
CA GLN A 576 20.09 -25.94 38.94
C GLN A 576 18.73 -26.21 39.60
N ASN A 577 18.38 -27.48 39.80
CA ASN A 577 17.24 -27.86 40.61
C ASN A 577 17.61 -27.72 42.10
N ARG A 578 17.02 -26.75 42.80
CA ARG A 578 17.24 -26.54 44.23
C ARG A 578 16.23 -27.26 45.12
N ALA A 579 15.29 -28.02 44.54
CA ALA A 579 14.27 -28.74 45.29
C ALA A 579 14.81 -30.06 45.83
N ALA A 580 14.18 -30.51 46.93
CA ALA A 580 14.45 -31.81 47.54
C ALA A 580 13.89 -33.01 46.73
N VAL A 581 13.22 -32.74 45.61
CA VAL A 581 12.63 -33.73 44.70
C VAL A 581 13.09 -33.47 43.26
N ALA A 582 13.03 -34.50 42.41
CA ALA A 582 13.28 -34.33 40.98
C ALA A 582 12.18 -33.48 40.34
N ILE A 583 12.56 -32.66 39.36
CA ILE A 583 11.64 -31.82 38.57
C ILE A 583 11.82 -32.11 37.09
N THR A 584 10.77 -31.86 36.30
CA THR A 584 10.86 -31.87 34.84
C THR A 584 10.71 -30.44 34.34
N VAL A 585 11.68 -29.96 33.57
CA VAL A 585 11.64 -28.65 32.90
C VAL A 585 11.45 -28.85 31.40
N ASN A 586 10.39 -28.30 30.84
CA ASN A 586 10.15 -28.22 29.40
C ASN A 586 10.90 -27.01 28.83
N ILE A 587 11.69 -27.24 27.79
CA ILE A 587 12.36 -26.20 27.01
C ILE A 587 11.63 -26.07 25.68
N ASP A 588 10.93 -24.96 25.51
CA ASP A 588 10.20 -24.61 24.30
C ASP A 588 11.11 -23.73 23.43
N ASP A 589 11.73 -24.30 22.41
CA ASP A 589 12.57 -23.58 21.45
C ASP A 589 11.71 -23.10 20.27
N TYR A 590 11.48 -21.79 20.21
CA TYR A 590 10.62 -21.18 19.19
C TYR A 590 11.32 -20.99 17.85
N LEU A 591 12.65 -21.08 17.77
CA LEU A 591 13.34 -21.00 16.48
C LEU A 591 13.37 -22.35 15.76
N VAL A 592 13.22 -23.44 16.53
CA VAL A 592 13.13 -24.82 16.03
C VAL A 592 11.68 -25.34 16.00
N GLY A 593 10.77 -24.76 16.80
CA GLY A 593 9.38 -25.21 16.90
C GLY A 593 9.25 -26.51 17.71
N GLN A 594 10.10 -26.71 18.72
CA GLN A 594 10.18 -27.97 19.47
C GLN A 594 10.16 -27.76 20.98
N ARG A 595 9.48 -28.68 21.68
CA ARG A 595 9.52 -28.82 23.14
C ARG A 595 10.42 -29.99 23.53
N THR A 596 11.40 -29.73 24.39
CA THR A 596 12.29 -30.76 24.93
C THR A 596 12.15 -30.85 26.45
N PRO A 597 11.61 -31.97 27.01
CA PRO A 597 11.55 -32.17 28.45
C PRO A 597 12.91 -32.59 29.02
N GLN A 598 13.27 -32.05 30.19
CA GLN A 598 14.53 -32.34 30.90
C GLN A 598 14.22 -32.70 32.35
N VAL A 599 14.51 -33.95 32.74
CA VAL A 599 14.35 -34.42 34.11
C VAL A 599 15.63 -34.12 34.89
N ILE A 600 15.53 -33.34 35.96
CA ILE A 600 16.65 -32.90 36.77
C ILE A 600 16.49 -33.45 38.19
N ALA A 601 17.45 -34.25 38.64
CA ALA A 601 17.45 -34.83 39.98
C ALA A 601 17.46 -33.75 41.08
N ALA A 602 17.01 -34.10 42.28
CA ALA A 602 17.04 -33.21 43.45
C ALA A 602 18.46 -32.67 43.69
N ASN A 603 18.61 -31.37 43.93
CA ASN A 603 19.89 -30.69 44.16
C ASN A 603 20.94 -30.85 43.05
N ALA A 604 20.53 -31.26 41.84
CA ALA A 604 21.43 -31.43 40.71
C ALA A 604 21.42 -30.21 39.76
N THR A 605 22.50 -30.06 39.00
CA THR A 605 22.60 -29.09 37.90
C THR A 605 22.72 -29.84 36.59
N VAL A 606 21.98 -29.39 35.58
CA VAL A 606 22.13 -29.82 34.18
C VAL A 606 22.58 -28.63 33.35
N THR A 607 23.49 -28.86 32.41
CA THR A 607 23.90 -27.86 31.43
C THR A 607 23.63 -28.39 30.03
N LEU A 608 22.98 -27.57 29.21
CA LEU A 608 22.55 -27.89 27.86
C LEU A 608 23.11 -26.86 26.90
N SER A 609 23.36 -27.27 25.66
CA SER A 609 23.68 -26.36 24.57
C SER A 609 22.51 -26.33 23.60
N LEU A 610 21.91 -25.14 23.42
CA LEU A 610 20.87 -24.92 22.43
C LEU A 610 21.48 -24.27 21.20
N ALA A 611 21.18 -24.78 20.02
CA ALA A 611 21.65 -24.22 18.77
C ALA A 611 20.97 -22.87 18.48
N THR A 612 21.71 -21.91 17.97
CA THR A 612 21.14 -20.64 17.49
C THR A 612 20.76 -20.74 16.01
N ARG A 613 19.83 -19.90 15.56
CA ARG A 613 19.48 -19.74 14.14
C ARG A 613 19.97 -18.38 13.67
N SER A 614 21.01 -18.35 12.84
CA SER A 614 21.70 -17.12 12.47
C SER A 614 22.05 -16.28 13.72
N ASN A 615 22.70 -16.90 14.70
CA ASN A 615 23.05 -16.29 15.99
C ASN A 615 21.89 -15.80 16.88
N TRP A 616 20.62 -15.97 16.47
CA TRP A 616 19.47 -15.75 17.33
C TRP A 616 19.14 -16.97 18.18
N TYR A 617 18.68 -16.71 19.40
CA TYR A 617 18.04 -17.70 20.26
C TYR A 617 16.71 -17.12 20.77
N ASP A 618 15.69 -17.98 20.87
CA ASP A 618 14.40 -17.61 21.42
C ASP A 618 13.72 -18.86 22.01
N PHE A 619 13.71 -18.95 23.34
CA PHE A 619 13.21 -20.13 24.03
C PHE A 619 12.63 -19.80 25.41
N MET A 620 11.79 -20.71 25.91
CA MET A 620 11.13 -20.58 27.20
C MET A 620 11.27 -21.86 28.03
N LEU A 621 11.52 -21.72 29.32
CA LEU A 621 11.61 -22.81 30.29
C LEU A 621 10.36 -22.81 31.18
N LEU A 622 9.73 -23.98 31.29
CA LEU A 622 8.54 -24.20 32.12
C LEU A 622 8.70 -25.45 32.99
N VAL A 623 8.24 -25.41 34.23
CA VAL A 623 8.19 -26.62 35.07
C VAL A 623 6.93 -27.44 34.72
N ALA A 624 7.10 -28.72 34.40
CA ALA A 624 5.99 -29.61 34.04
C ALA A 624 5.06 -29.87 35.24
N GLY A 625 3.75 -29.87 35.00
CA GLY A 625 2.75 -30.08 36.05
C GLY A 625 2.48 -28.85 36.93
N ASP A 626 3.11 -27.71 36.65
CA ASP A 626 2.77 -26.43 37.26
C ASP A 626 1.40 -25.95 36.74
N THR A 627 0.36 -26.10 37.55
CA THR A 627 -1.03 -25.75 37.20
C THR A 627 -1.33 -24.26 37.39
N GLY A 628 -0.33 -23.41 37.65
CA GLY A 628 -0.55 -22.05 38.09
C GLY A 628 0.51 -21.01 37.70
N ASN A 629 1.18 -21.13 36.55
CA ASN A 629 2.17 -20.15 36.04
C ASN A 629 3.20 -19.70 37.11
N THR A 630 3.79 -20.64 37.83
CA THR A 630 4.64 -20.42 39.01
C THR A 630 6.15 -20.42 38.68
N PHE A 631 6.55 -20.90 37.51
CA PHE A 631 7.89 -20.71 36.94
C PHE A 631 7.83 -20.61 35.42
N VAL A 632 8.07 -19.42 34.87
CA VAL A 632 8.21 -19.16 33.43
C VAL A 632 9.39 -18.23 33.20
N TYR A 633 10.45 -18.76 32.58
CA TYR A 633 11.63 -17.98 32.22
C TYR A 633 11.77 -17.98 30.70
N GLU A 634 11.75 -16.80 30.08
CA GLU A 634 11.80 -16.62 28.63
C GLU A 634 13.05 -15.84 28.25
N TYR A 635 13.73 -16.30 27.20
CA TYR A 635 15.01 -15.79 26.74
C TYR A 635 14.97 -15.58 25.23
N CYS A 636 15.06 -14.33 24.78
CA CYS A 636 15.29 -13.98 23.38
C CYS A 636 16.48 -13.02 23.25
N GLY A 637 17.35 -13.27 22.28
CA GLY A 637 18.45 -12.37 21.97
C GLY A 637 19.33 -12.85 20.82
N HIS A 638 20.36 -12.06 20.55
CA HIS A 638 21.33 -12.29 19.49
C HIS A 638 22.73 -12.45 20.08
N ILE A 639 23.54 -13.32 19.46
CA ILE A 639 24.98 -13.39 19.69
C ILE A 639 25.63 -12.44 18.69
N GLU A 640 26.15 -11.34 19.20
CA GLU A 640 26.80 -10.32 18.39
C GLU A 640 28.14 -10.83 17.84
N GLY A 641 28.36 -10.63 16.54
CA GLY A 641 29.56 -11.06 15.82
C GLY A 641 29.27 -11.81 14.50
N GLY A 642 30.03 -11.49 13.46
CA GLY A 642 29.92 -12.11 12.13
C GLY A 642 28.76 -11.59 11.27
N THR A 643 28.61 -12.12 10.06
CA THR A 643 27.45 -11.85 9.19
C THR A 643 26.25 -12.61 9.71
N SER A 644 25.18 -11.88 10.04
CA SER A 644 23.94 -12.46 10.55
C SER A 644 22.75 -12.01 9.71
N MET A 645 21.57 -12.52 10.06
CA MET A 645 20.30 -12.06 9.53
C MET A 645 19.49 -11.46 10.68
N THR A 646 18.51 -10.62 10.37
CA THR A 646 17.53 -10.13 11.35
C THR A 646 16.73 -11.28 11.94
N PHE A 647 16.04 -11.01 13.06
CA PHE A 647 15.27 -12.02 13.78
C PHE A 647 14.36 -12.82 12.84
N PRO A 648 14.49 -14.16 12.79
CA PRO A 648 13.85 -14.98 11.75
C PRO A 648 12.37 -15.31 12.02
N GLY A 649 11.79 -14.76 13.08
CA GLY A 649 10.43 -15.06 13.54
C GLY A 649 10.33 -16.31 14.43
N ARG A 650 9.25 -16.41 15.21
CA ARG A 650 8.91 -17.59 16.01
C ARG A 650 8.16 -18.63 15.18
N LEU A 651 8.48 -19.90 15.39
CA LEU A 651 7.74 -21.06 14.89
C LEU A 651 6.74 -21.54 15.94
N GLY A 652 5.58 -22.04 15.49
CA GLY A 652 4.64 -22.71 16.36
C GLY A 652 5.17 -24.08 16.84
N ILE A 653 4.89 -24.43 18.09
CA ILE A 653 5.25 -25.73 18.67
C ILE A 653 4.00 -26.62 18.67
N ALA A 654 4.07 -27.77 17.98
CA ALA A 654 2.93 -28.65 17.82
C ALA A 654 2.40 -29.18 19.18
N GLY A 655 1.08 -29.10 19.38
CA GLY A 655 0.43 -29.57 20.61
C GLY A 655 0.67 -28.70 21.85
N VAL A 656 1.41 -27.60 21.71
CA VAL A 656 1.61 -26.60 22.75
C VAL A 656 0.83 -25.36 22.35
N THR A 657 -0.23 -25.04 23.08
CA THR A 657 -0.83 -23.71 22.98
C THR A 657 0.26 -22.70 23.31
N PRO A 658 0.54 -21.70 22.46
CA PRO A 658 1.55 -20.70 22.77
C PRO A 658 1.33 -20.17 24.19
N SER A 659 2.33 -20.34 25.06
CA SER A 659 2.35 -19.63 26.35
C SER A 659 2.28 -18.15 26.04
N PRO A 660 1.53 -17.32 26.80
CA PRO A 660 1.12 -16.02 26.32
C PRO A 660 2.33 -15.09 26.21
N THR A 661 2.92 -15.03 25.01
CA THR A 661 3.10 -13.76 24.30
C THR A 661 1.75 -13.04 24.39
N PRO A 662 1.70 -11.74 24.75
CA PRO A 662 0.44 -11.04 25.02
C PRO A 662 -0.60 -11.35 23.95
N ALA A 663 -1.59 -12.14 24.33
CA ALA A 663 -2.77 -12.31 23.50
C ALA A 663 -3.45 -10.94 23.45
N PRO A 664 -3.91 -10.47 22.27
CA PRO A 664 -4.80 -9.34 22.20
C PRO A 664 -5.96 -9.59 23.17
N THR A 665 -6.31 -8.57 23.96
CA THR A 665 -7.32 -8.55 25.02
C THR A 665 -8.48 -9.53 24.77
N PRO A 666 -8.95 -10.28 25.79
CA PRO A 666 -10.05 -11.22 25.62
C PRO A 666 -11.29 -10.51 25.07
N THR A 667 -11.80 -11.04 23.96
CA THR A 667 -13.13 -10.69 23.47
C THR A 667 -14.16 -11.19 24.47
N PRO A 668 -15.22 -10.42 24.82
CA PRO A 668 -16.35 -10.96 25.55
C PRO A 668 -16.95 -12.12 24.74
N VAL A 669 -16.91 -13.34 25.30
CA VAL A 669 -17.54 -14.52 24.70
C VAL A 669 -19.06 -14.34 24.78
N PRO A 670 -19.75 -14.51 23.64
CA PRO A 670 -20.72 -15.60 23.57
C PRO A 670 -20.60 -16.40 22.26
N GLY A 671 -20.25 -17.69 22.40
CA GLY A 671 -20.82 -18.75 21.57
C GLY A 671 -20.14 -19.09 20.22
N ALA A 672 -19.34 -20.17 20.26
CA ALA A 672 -19.19 -21.22 19.24
C ALA A 672 -18.79 -20.86 17.79
N GLY A 673 -17.54 -21.19 17.45
CA GLY A 673 -17.11 -21.60 16.11
C GLY A 673 -16.45 -20.51 15.27
N ALA A 674 -15.11 -20.38 15.38
CA ALA A 674 -14.33 -19.65 14.40
C ALA A 674 -14.37 -20.41 13.06
N GLY A 675 -15.23 -19.97 12.13
CA GLY A 675 -15.25 -20.42 10.75
C GLY A 675 -14.05 -19.86 9.99
N ALA A 676 -13.38 -20.73 9.21
CA ALA A 676 -12.33 -20.33 8.29
C ALA A 676 -12.80 -19.18 7.38
N GLY A 677 -11.90 -18.23 7.09
CA GLY A 677 -12.17 -17.15 6.14
C GLY A 677 -12.60 -17.68 4.77
N PHE A 678 -13.26 -16.82 4.01
CA PHE A 678 -13.79 -17.12 2.69
C PHE A 678 -12.74 -17.73 1.74
N THR A 679 -13.10 -18.77 0.98
CA THR A 679 -12.21 -19.37 -0.03
C THR A 679 -12.45 -18.77 -1.41
N ALA A 680 -11.45 -18.76 -2.28
CA ALA A 680 -11.58 -18.31 -3.67
C ALA A 680 -12.66 -19.06 -4.47
N ALA A 681 -13.07 -20.25 -4.02
CA ALA A 681 -14.15 -21.03 -4.64
C ALA A 681 -15.52 -20.34 -4.57
N LEU A 682 -15.77 -19.54 -3.52
CA LEU A 682 -17.02 -18.82 -3.33
C LEU A 682 -17.21 -17.66 -4.32
N LEU A 683 -16.14 -17.13 -4.92
CA LEU A 683 -16.22 -16.14 -6.02
C LEU A 683 -16.73 -16.76 -7.33
N SER A 684 -16.45 -18.05 -7.55
CA SER A 684 -16.79 -18.71 -8.80
C SER A 684 -18.30 -18.73 -9.01
N GLY A 685 -18.75 -18.14 -10.13
CA GLY A 685 -20.16 -18.12 -10.52
C GLY A 685 -21.02 -17.08 -9.81
N MET A 686 -20.46 -16.16 -9.02
CA MET A 686 -21.22 -15.01 -8.49
C MET A 686 -21.55 -14.05 -9.64
N SER A 687 -22.83 -13.79 -9.89
CA SER A 687 -23.31 -13.00 -11.03
C SER A 687 -23.85 -11.62 -10.64
N HIS A 688 -24.34 -11.45 -9.41
CA HIS A 688 -24.82 -10.17 -8.90
C HIS A 688 -24.46 -10.03 -7.42
N TYR A 689 -24.13 -8.82 -6.98
CA TYR A 689 -23.81 -8.52 -5.58
C TYR A 689 -24.22 -7.09 -5.22
N TYR A 690 -25.04 -6.94 -4.19
CA TYR A 690 -25.58 -5.68 -3.72
C TYR A 690 -25.15 -5.45 -2.27
N ARG A 691 -24.19 -4.54 -2.10
CA ARG A 691 -23.67 -4.13 -0.77
C ARG A 691 -24.59 -3.21 0.01
N PHE A 692 -25.52 -2.54 -0.66
CA PHE A 692 -26.44 -1.53 -0.09
C PHE A 692 -25.84 -0.29 0.62
N GLU A 693 -24.51 -0.15 0.65
CA GLU A 693 -23.81 1.08 1.12
C GLU A 693 -24.03 2.32 0.22
N GLY A 694 -24.66 2.14 -0.93
CA GLY A 694 -24.95 3.18 -1.94
C GLY A 694 -26.40 3.09 -2.42
N ASN A 695 -26.67 3.40 -3.69
CA ASN A 695 -28.03 3.45 -4.25
C ASN A 695 -28.63 2.07 -4.63
N GLY A 696 -28.18 0.96 -4.01
CA GLY A 696 -28.59 -0.38 -4.42
C GLY A 696 -28.04 -0.81 -5.79
N SER A 697 -26.86 -0.31 -6.16
CA SER A 697 -26.12 -0.74 -7.34
C SER A 697 -25.59 -2.17 -7.19
N ASP A 698 -25.69 -2.93 -8.27
CA ASP A 698 -25.00 -4.21 -8.41
C ASP A 698 -23.52 -3.96 -8.65
N GLU A 699 -22.68 -4.64 -7.88
CA GLU A 699 -21.23 -4.53 -7.96
C GLU A 699 -20.59 -5.69 -8.71
N ALA A 700 -21.31 -6.79 -8.97
CA ALA A 700 -20.82 -7.95 -9.71
C ALA A 700 -21.42 -8.04 -11.13
N GLY A 701 -22.59 -7.42 -11.34
CA GLY A 701 -23.21 -7.14 -12.62
C GLY A 701 -23.61 -5.68 -12.75
N SER A 702 -24.25 -5.30 -13.86
CA SER A 702 -24.52 -3.90 -14.22
C SER A 702 -25.95 -3.43 -13.91
N ALA A 703 -26.65 -4.11 -12.99
CA ALA A 703 -28.11 -4.01 -12.84
C ALA A 703 -28.51 -3.43 -11.47
N ALA A 704 -28.76 -2.11 -11.39
CA ALA A 704 -29.25 -1.49 -10.16
C ALA A 704 -30.67 -1.95 -9.78
N LEU A 705 -30.96 -1.94 -8.47
CA LEU A 705 -32.32 -2.19 -7.98
C LEU A 705 -33.27 -1.08 -8.41
N SER A 706 -34.48 -1.47 -8.81
CA SER A 706 -35.61 -0.53 -8.87
C SER A 706 -36.38 -0.57 -7.56
N SER A 707 -37.08 0.50 -7.21
CA SER A 707 -37.85 0.55 -5.97
C SER A 707 -39.18 1.28 -6.12
N THR A 708 -40.14 0.93 -5.26
CA THR A 708 -41.35 1.70 -5.02
C THR A 708 -41.34 2.23 -3.60
N GLY A 709 -42.03 3.34 -3.34
CA GLY A 709 -42.08 3.96 -2.01
C GLY A 709 -40.75 4.56 -1.54
N PRO A 710 -40.69 5.10 -0.31
CA PRO A 710 -39.48 5.68 0.24
C PRO A 710 -38.53 4.57 0.70
N VAL A 711 -37.42 4.42 -0.02
CA VAL A 711 -36.30 3.53 0.34
C VAL A 711 -35.16 4.35 0.91
N ALA A 712 -34.58 3.91 2.03
CA ALA A 712 -33.46 4.58 2.67
C ALA A 712 -32.14 3.84 2.38
N TYR A 713 -31.16 4.60 1.87
CA TYR A 713 -29.78 4.17 1.68
C TYR A 713 -28.78 5.24 2.17
N PRO A 714 -27.67 4.86 2.82
CA PRO A 714 -27.56 3.63 3.60
C PRO A 714 -28.48 3.71 4.83
N ALA A 715 -29.20 2.64 5.15
CA ALA A 715 -29.78 2.44 6.48
C ALA A 715 -28.77 1.67 7.35
N ALA A 716 -28.96 1.57 8.67
CA ALA A 716 -28.07 0.77 9.51
C ALA A 716 -28.16 -0.73 9.13
N GLY A 717 -27.10 -1.25 8.49
CA GLY A 717 -26.95 -2.63 8.01
C GLY A 717 -26.31 -3.56 9.05
N LYS A 718 -26.05 -4.80 8.65
CA LYS A 718 -25.30 -5.81 9.40
C LYS A 718 -23.81 -5.50 9.47
N PHE A 719 -23.25 -4.93 8.40
CA PHE A 719 -21.81 -4.63 8.27
C PHE A 719 -21.49 -3.15 7.99
N GLY A 720 -22.49 -2.27 8.13
CA GLY A 720 -22.37 -0.85 7.80
C GLY A 720 -23.71 -0.30 7.36
N GLY A 721 -23.87 -0.12 6.05
CA GLY A 721 -25.03 0.41 5.35
C GLY A 721 -25.85 -0.69 4.65
N GLY A 722 -27.10 -0.85 5.07
CA GLY A 722 -28.08 -1.74 4.46
C GLY A 722 -29.19 -0.98 3.72
N ILE A 723 -30.18 -1.74 3.26
CA ILE A 723 -31.44 -1.22 2.72
C ILE A 723 -32.57 -1.41 3.73
N ARG A 724 -33.37 -0.37 3.96
CA ARG A 724 -34.57 -0.44 4.81
C ARG A 724 -35.83 -0.26 3.97
N LEU A 725 -36.70 -1.26 3.99
CA LEU A 725 -37.96 -1.30 3.24
C LEU A 725 -39.15 -1.29 4.22
N ASP A 726 -39.82 -0.15 4.35
CA ASP A 726 -41.04 -0.01 5.13
C ASP A 726 -42.31 -0.19 4.28
N ALA A 727 -42.91 -1.38 4.36
CA ALA A 727 -44.15 -1.70 3.65
C ALA A 727 -45.35 -0.86 4.07
N LEU A 728 -45.33 -0.24 5.27
CA LEU A 728 -46.39 0.70 5.69
C LEU A 728 -46.40 1.96 4.81
N GLN A 729 -45.25 2.26 4.19
CA GLN A 729 -45.06 3.37 3.26
C GLN A 729 -44.98 2.88 1.79
N ALA A 730 -45.43 1.65 1.53
CA ALA A 730 -45.34 0.99 0.23
C ALA A 730 -43.90 0.85 -0.33
N ALA A 731 -42.91 0.77 0.57
CA ALA A 731 -41.51 0.62 0.18
C ALA A 731 -41.18 -0.84 -0.17
N ALA A 732 -40.65 -1.06 -1.38
CA ALA A 732 -40.16 -2.35 -1.88
C ALA A 732 -39.02 -2.13 -2.88
N ALA A 733 -38.16 -3.14 -3.06
CA ALA A 733 -37.09 -3.13 -4.06
C ALA A 733 -37.18 -4.33 -4.99
N PHE A 734 -36.72 -4.19 -6.24
CA PHE A 734 -36.83 -5.21 -7.27
C PHE A 734 -35.51 -5.39 -8.03
N LEU A 735 -35.05 -6.64 -8.11
CA LEU A 735 -33.99 -7.08 -9.00
C LEU A 735 -34.55 -7.11 -10.43
N PRO A 736 -33.93 -6.44 -11.41
CA PRO A 736 -34.50 -6.26 -12.74
C PRO A 736 -34.35 -7.49 -13.65
N PHE A 737 -34.09 -8.67 -13.08
CA PHE A 737 -33.87 -9.92 -13.79
C PHE A 737 -34.41 -11.10 -12.99
N ASP A 738 -34.57 -12.24 -13.68
CA ASP A 738 -34.97 -13.51 -13.10
C ASP A 738 -33.86 -14.56 -13.23
N MET A 739 -33.59 -15.28 -12.14
CA MET A 739 -32.54 -16.31 -12.06
C MET A 739 -33.08 -17.76 -12.05
N SER A 740 -34.41 -17.95 -12.10
CA SER A 740 -35.04 -19.27 -11.93
C SER A 740 -34.99 -20.18 -13.16
N GLY A 741 -34.44 -19.69 -14.29
CA GLY A 741 -34.29 -20.44 -15.53
C GLY A 741 -33.14 -21.45 -15.57
N GLY A 742 -32.29 -21.50 -14.54
CA GLY A 742 -31.15 -22.40 -14.45
C GLY A 742 -30.74 -22.68 -13.01
N ASN A 743 -29.56 -23.27 -12.81
CA ASN A 743 -29.01 -23.48 -11.47
C ASN A 743 -28.60 -22.15 -10.87
N PHE A 744 -28.99 -21.88 -9.62
CA PHE A 744 -28.63 -20.62 -8.97
C PHE A 744 -28.58 -20.73 -7.44
N THR A 745 -27.94 -19.75 -6.82
CA THR A 745 -28.05 -19.47 -5.38
C THR A 745 -28.39 -18.01 -5.18
N LEU A 746 -29.34 -17.72 -4.30
CA LEU A 746 -29.66 -16.37 -3.82
C LEU A 746 -29.46 -16.36 -2.31
N GLY A 747 -28.61 -15.46 -1.82
CA GLY A 747 -28.32 -15.33 -0.39
C GLY A 747 -28.22 -13.86 0.04
N PHE A 748 -28.67 -13.55 1.26
CA PHE A 748 -28.68 -12.19 1.79
C PHE A 748 -28.77 -12.20 3.32
N TRP A 749 -28.31 -11.11 3.96
CA TRP A 749 -28.60 -10.84 5.36
C TRP A 749 -29.94 -10.12 5.48
N VAL A 750 -30.75 -10.50 6.46
CA VAL A 750 -32.04 -9.88 6.72
C VAL A 750 -32.26 -9.68 8.22
N ARG A 751 -32.86 -8.55 8.60
CA ARG A 751 -33.40 -8.31 9.93
C ARG A 751 -34.89 -7.99 9.82
N MET A 752 -35.67 -8.77 10.55
CA MET A 752 -37.13 -8.65 10.60
C MET A 752 -37.59 -8.23 11.99
N PRO A 753 -38.72 -7.51 12.10
CA PRO A 753 -39.21 -7.04 13.39
C PRO A 753 -39.83 -8.19 14.17
N THR A 754 -39.87 -8.07 15.50
CA THR A 754 -40.37 -9.12 16.39
C THR A 754 -41.90 -9.20 16.47
N ASN A 755 -42.61 -8.25 15.88
CA ASN A 755 -44.07 -8.09 15.99
C ASN A 755 -44.86 -8.61 14.77
N MET A 756 -44.31 -9.53 13.97
CA MET A 756 -44.94 -10.00 12.72
C MET A 756 -46.18 -10.90 12.89
N GLY A 757 -46.55 -11.30 14.11
CA GLY A 757 -47.69 -12.20 14.36
C GLY A 757 -47.50 -13.61 13.77
N THR A 758 -48.56 -14.38 13.54
CA THR A 758 -48.46 -15.77 13.01
C THR A 758 -48.71 -15.87 11.50
N THR A 759 -49.01 -14.75 10.83
CA THR A 759 -49.30 -14.72 9.39
C THR A 759 -47.99 -14.72 8.60
N MET A 760 -47.96 -15.45 7.49
CA MET A 760 -46.79 -15.47 6.60
C MET A 760 -46.72 -14.21 5.74
N THR A 761 -45.61 -13.51 5.80
CA THR A 761 -45.29 -12.35 4.94
C THR A 761 -44.20 -12.71 3.93
N SER A 762 -44.32 -12.21 2.70
CA SER A 762 -43.27 -12.30 1.68
C SER A 762 -42.01 -11.51 2.06
N ILE A 763 -40.85 -12.15 2.02
CA ILE A 763 -39.54 -11.55 2.28
C ILE A 763 -38.81 -11.32 0.97
N VAL A 764 -38.69 -12.36 0.15
CA VAL A 764 -38.10 -12.30 -1.19
C VAL A 764 -38.84 -13.26 -2.13
N ALA A 765 -39.30 -12.79 -3.29
CA ALA A 765 -40.04 -13.64 -4.24
C ALA A 765 -39.98 -13.12 -5.67
N ASN A 766 -40.11 -14.01 -6.65
CA ASN A 766 -40.38 -13.65 -8.07
C ASN A 766 -41.81 -13.95 -8.51
N LYS A 767 -42.68 -14.41 -7.60
CA LYS A 767 -44.03 -14.91 -7.90
C LYS A 767 -45.11 -14.32 -7.01
N ASP A 768 -46.32 -14.27 -7.57
CA ASP A 768 -47.52 -13.92 -6.82
C ASP A 768 -47.74 -14.91 -5.65
N TRP A 769 -47.84 -14.36 -4.43
CA TRP A 769 -47.91 -15.10 -3.17
C TRP A 769 -49.23 -15.88 -2.98
N ALA A 770 -50.33 -15.46 -3.61
CA ALA A 770 -51.70 -15.77 -3.18
C ALA A 770 -52.10 -17.25 -3.04
N SER A 771 -51.55 -18.17 -3.85
CA SER A 771 -51.91 -19.60 -3.82
C SER A 771 -50.75 -20.53 -3.42
N GLY A 772 -49.53 -20.00 -3.38
CA GLY A 772 -48.28 -20.77 -3.35
C GLY A 772 -48.04 -21.69 -4.55
N LYS A 773 -49.01 -21.85 -5.46
CA LYS A 773 -48.92 -22.70 -6.65
C LYS A 773 -48.45 -21.95 -7.88
N ASN A 774 -48.56 -20.63 -7.91
CA ASN A 774 -48.13 -19.79 -9.03
C ASN A 774 -46.67 -20.11 -9.43
N ALA A 775 -46.37 -20.01 -10.72
CA ALA A 775 -45.03 -20.21 -11.26
C ALA A 775 -44.01 -19.33 -10.53
N GLY A 776 -42.90 -19.90 -10.07
CA GLY A 776 -41.82 -19.19 -9.38
C GLY A 776 -41.53 -19.68 -7.97
N ILE A 777 -40.69 -18.91 -7.28
CA ILE A 777 -40.10 -19.21 -5.97
C ILE A 777 -40.37 -18.05 -5.01
N SER A 778 -40.65 -18.37 -3.75
CA SER A 778 -40.79 -17.37 -2.68
C SER A 778 -40.18 -17.83 -1.36
N ILE A 779 -39.66 -16.85 -0.62
CA ILE A 779 -39.21 -16.94 0.77
C ILE A 779 -40.14 -16.06 1.59
N GLY A 780 -40.88 -16.67 2.51
CA GLY A 780 -41.74 -15.97 3.45
C GLY A 780 -41.36 -16.25 4.91
N HIS A 781 -41.87 -15.44 5.83
CA HIS A 781 -41.62 -15.58 7.26
C HIS A 781 -42.84 -15.17 8.10
N SER A 782 -43.05 -15.79 9.26
CA SER A 782 -44.02 -15.36 10.29
C SER A 782 -43.34 -15.10 11.61
N GLY A 783 -43.90 -14.21 12.42
CA GLY A 783 -43.42 -13.89 13.76
C GLY A 783 -43.42 -15.05 14.78
N ASP A 784 -43.90 -16.24 14.43
CA ASP A 784 -43.65 -17.48 15.20
C ASP A 784 -42.24 -18.08 14.94
N GLY A 785 -41.42 -17.41 14.13
CA GLY A 785 -40.04 -17.77 13.84
C GLY A 785 -39.87 -18.75 12.69
N ARG A 786 -40.88 -19.00 11.85
CA ARG A 786 -40.74 -19.95 10.73
C ARG A 786 -40.49 -19.22 9.41
N PHE A 787 -39.39 -19.58 8.76
CA PHE A 787 -39.21 -19.34 7.32
C PHE A 787 -39.96 -20.41 6.53
N LYS A 788 -40.61 -19.97 5.45
CA LYS A 788 -41.24 -20.82 4.44
C LYS A 788 -40.57 -20.58 3.09
N PHE A 789 -40.10 -21.64 2.48
CA PHE A 789 -39.55 -21.66 1.13
C PHE A 789 -40.53 -22.38 0.23
N ASN A 790 -40.90 -21.79 -0.90
CA ASN A 790 -41.92 -22.34 -1.77
C ASN A 790 -41.50 -22.24 -3.23
N ILE A 791 -41.77 -23.29 -4.00
CA ILE A 791 -41.58 -23.34 -5.45
C ILE A 791 -42.84 -23.91 -6.11
N GLY A 792 -43.30 -23.31 -7.21
CA GLY A 792 -44.49 -23.76 -7.94
C GLY A 792 -44.42 -23.51 -9.44
N ASP A 793 -45.33 -24.14 -10.20
CA ASP A 793 -45.36 -24.12 -11.68
C ASP A 793 -46.71 -23.65 -12.28
N GLY A 794 -47.61 -23.13 -11.44
CA GLY A 794 -48.99 -22.78 -11.77
C GLY A 794 -50.01 -23.85 -11.38
N THR A 795 -49.60 -25.11 -11.16
CA THR A 795 -50.49 -26.24 -10.84
C THR A 795 -50.08 -26.96 -9.55
N ASN A 796 -48.80 -27.30 -9.46
CA ASN A 796 -48.16 -28.02 -8.37
C ASN A 796 -47.26 -27.08 -7.56
N ARG A 797 -47.01 -27.46 -6.30
CA ARG A 797 -46.09 -26.72 -5.42
C ARG A 797 -45.32 -27.66 -4.51
N ALA A 798 -44.15 -27.21 -4.08
CA ALA A 798 -43.38 -27.81 -3.00
C ALA A 798 -43.08 -26.73 -1.95
N ASP A 799 -43.15 -27.11 -0.68
CA ASP A 799 -42.98 -26.22 0.49
C ASP A 799 -41.89 -26.79 1.43
N GLY A 800 -40.96 -25.95 1.86
CA GLY A 800 -39.94 -26.24 2.89
C GLY A 800 -40.03 -25.25 4.05
N TYR A 801 -39.63 -25.68 5.25
CA TYR A 801 -39.74 -24.86 6.46
C TYR A 801 -38.47 -24.92 7.31
N LEU A 802 -38.09 -23.79 7.90
CA LEU A 802 -37.01 -23.67 8.90
C LEU A 802 -37.46 -22.81 10.07
N ALA A 803 -37.10 -23.18 11.31
CA ALA A 803 -37.47 -22.44 12.53
C ALA A 803 -36.27 -21.64 13.08
N MET A 804 -36.33 -20.30 13.09
CA MET A 804 -35.29 -19.37 13.53
C MET A 804 -35.83 -18.03 14.09
N VAL A 805 -34.98 -17.25 14.74
CA VAL A 805 -35.36 -16.15 15.65
C VAL A 805 -35.51 -14.80 14.92
N THR A 806 -36.53 -14.00 15.28
CA THR A 806 -36.76 -12.61 14.83
C THR A 806 -36.00 -11.58 15.67
N GLY A 807 -35.82 -10.36 15.18
CA GLY A 807 -35.20 -9.26 15.95
C GLY A 807 -33.67 -9.26 16.01
N SER A 808 -33.01 -10.13 15.27
CA SER A 808 -31.56 -10.12 15.03
C SER A 808 -31.29 -10.29 13.54
N TRP A 809 -30.09 -9.91 13.10
CA TRP A 809 -29.65 -10.19 11.74
C TRP A 809 -29.40 -11.69 11.56
N VAL A 810 -29.93 -12.25 10.47
CA VAL A 810 -29.75 -13.64 10.08
C VAL A 810 -29.40 -13.73 8.60
N TYR A 811 -28.60 -14.73 8.22
CA TYR A 811 -28.30 -15.02 6.82
C TYR A 811 -29.32 -16.02 6.28
N VAL A 812 -29.94 -15.72 5.14
CA VAL A 812 -30.94 -16.57 4.48
C VAL A 812 -30.50 -16.84 3.05
N ALA A 813 -30.61 -18.10 2.60
CA ALA A 813 -30.26 -18.46 1.23
C ALA A 813 -31.11 -19.61 0.67
N ILE A 814 -31.24 -19.63 -0.65
CA ILE A 814 -31.73 -20.78 -1.42
C ILE A 814 -30.70 -21.17 -2.47
N ALA A 815 -30.43 -22.46 -2.62
CA ALA A 815 -29.61 -23.02 -3.70
C ALA A 815 -30.46 -24.02 -4.50
N VAL A 816 -30.71 -23.70 -5.77
CA VAL A 816 -31.60 -24.44 -6.65
C VAL A 816 -30.79 -25.18 -7.71
N ASP A 817 -30.96 -26.49 -7.76
CA ASP A 817 -30.43 -27.36 -8.79
C ASP A 817 -31.57 -27.91 -9.66
N THR A 818 -31.66 -27.38 -10.86
CA THR A 818 -32.69 -27.72 -11.85
C THR A 818 -32.49 -29.10 -12.46
N ALA A 819 -31.27 -29.64 -12.45
CA ALA A 819 -30.99 -30.98 -12.97
C ALA A 819 -31.52 -32.06 -12.02
N THR A 820 -31.32 -31.88 -10.71
CA THR A 820 -31.79 -32.82 -9.68
C THR A 820 -33.17 -32.46 -9.12
N ARG A 821 -33.77 -31.35 -9.56
CA ARG A 821 -35.03 -30.79 -9.05
C ARG A 821 -35.05 -30.68 -7.52
N THR A 822 -33.98 -30.11 -6.98
CA THR A 822 -33.78 -29.93 -5.54
C THR A 822 -33.52 -28.46 -5.21
N MET A 823 -34.21 -27.94 -4.20
CA MET A 823 -33.94 -26.62 -3.61
C MET A 823 -33.48 -26.82 -2.17
N ARG A 824 -32.23 -26.46 -1.89
CA ARG A 824 -31.70 -26.41 -0.52
C ARG A 824 -31.97 -25.03 0.06
N CYS A 825 -32.58 -25.00 1.23
CA CYS A 825 -33.04 -23.80 1.91
C CYS A 825 -32.23 -23.63 3.18
N TYR A 826 -31.75 -22.43 3.45
CA TYR A 826 -30.85 -22.15 4.56
C TYR A 826 -31.30 -20.93 5.34
N ALA A 827 -31.11 -20.97 6.65
CA ALA A 827 -31.23 -19.81 7.53
C ALA A 827 -30.22 -19.92 8.67
N SER A 828 -29.64 -18.80 9.12
CA SER A 828 -28.69 -18.77 10.25
C SER A 828 -29.33 -18.26 11.55
N ASN A 829 -28.73 -18.62 12.70
CA ASN A 829 -29.00 -17.92 13.95
C ASN A 829 -28.11 -16.66 14.05
N ALA A 830 -28.29 -15.86 15.11
CA ALA A 830 -27.49 -14.66 15.36
C ALA A 830 -25.99 -14.94 15.60
N ALA A 831 -25.63 -16.20 15.93
CA ALA A 831 -24.26 -16.66 16.10
C ALA A 831 -23.65 -17.22 14.80
N GLY A 832 -24.36 -17.17 13.67
CA GLY A 832 -23.87 -17.64 12.36
C GLY A 832 -23.97 -19.15 12.13
N SER A 833 -24.62 -19.93 13.01
CA SER A 833 -24.89 -21.36 12.76
C SER A 833 -26.05 -21.53 11.79
N VAL A 834 -25.88 -22.33 10.73
CA VAL A 834 -26.87 -22.50 9.65
C VAL A 834 -27.70 -23.76 9.84
N ALA A 835 -29.02 -23.62 9.75
CA ALA A 835 -29.95 -24.73 9.58
C ALA A 835 -30.25 -24.93 8.09
N GLU A 836 -30.41 -26.19 7.67
CA GLU A 836 -30.72 -26.56 6.28
C GLU A 836 -32.04 -27.35 6.22
N ALA A 837 -32.86 -27.05 5.20
CA ALA A 837 -33.97 -27.88 4.76
C ALA A 837 -33.81 -28.19 3.27
N VAL A 838 -33.89 -29.47 2.90
CA VAL A 838 -33.80 -29.90 1.49
C VAL A 838 -35.20 -30.17 0.97
N LEU A 839 -35.60 -29.45 -0.07
CA LEU A 839 -36.89 -29.59 -0.74
C LEU A 839 -36.71 -30.24 -2.11
N SER A 840 -37.32 -31.41 -2.31
CA SER A 840 -37.50 -31.94 -3.67
C SER A 840 -38.74 -31.32 -4.30
N TYR A 841 -38.58 -30.83 -5.54
CA TYR A 841 -39.69 -30.31 -6.34
C TYR A 841 -39.91 -31.15 -7.60
N ALA A 842 -39.63 -32.45 -7.54
CA ALA A 842 -39.83 -33.37 -8.66
C ALA A 842 -41.26 -33.33 -9.23
N ASN A 843 -42.27 -33.10 -8.37
CA ASN A 843 -43.69 -32.99 -8.72
C ASN A 843 -44.10 -31.60 -9.27
N VAL A 844 -43.19 -30.63 -9.28
CA VAL A 844 -43.35 -29.33 -9.93
C VAL A 844 -42.73 -29.44 -11.32
N SER A 845 -43.54 -29.89 -12.29
CA SER A 845 -43.09 -30.28 -13.62
C SER A 845 -43.34 -29.23 -14.70
N GLY A 846 -44.09 -28.17 -14.40
CA GLY A 846 -44.35 -27.05 -15.32
C GLY A 846 -43.29 -25.94 -15.23
N ASN A 847 -43.59 -24.80 -15.84
CA ASN A 847 -42.66 -23.67 -15.88
C ASN A 847 -42.55 -22.98 -14.50
N ILE A 848 -41.34 -22.96 -13.95
CA ILE A 848 -41.02 -22.28 -12.68
C ILE A 848 -40.54 -20.83 -12.90
N VAL A 849 -40.42 -20.37 -14.14
CA VAL A 849 -40.04 -18.98 -14.46
C VAL A 849 -41.32 -18.14 -14.58
N PRO A 850 -41.58 -17.20 -13.66
CA PRO A 850 -42.78 -16.36 -13.70
C PRO A 850 -42.73 -15.35 -14.84
N SER A 851 -43.91 -14.93 -15.32
CA SER A 851 -44.02 -13.93 -16.39
C SER A 851 -43.53 -12.53 -16.00
N PHE A 852 -43.32 -12.27 -14.70
CA PHE A 852 -42.85 -10.97 -14.21
C PHE A 852 -41.37 -10.71 -14.50
N GLY A 853 -40.57 -11.76 -14.71
CA GLY A 853 -39.15 -11.62 -15.10
C GLY A 853 -38.27 -10.88 -14.09
N ARG A 854 -38.66 -10.83 -12.80
CA ARG A 854 -37.98 -10.07 -11.75
C ARG A 854 -38.16 -10.71 -10.38
N TRP A 855 -37.24 -10.41 -9.47
CA TRP A 855 -37.36 -10.74 -8.05
C TRP A 855 -37.63 -9.48 -7.23
N ALA A 856 -38.33 -9.61 -6.12
CA ALA A 856 -38.66 -8.49 -5.24
C ALA A 856 -38.25 -8.76 -3.80
N LEU A 857 -37.81 -7.70 -3.11
CA LEU A 857 -37.50 -7.64 -1.69
C LEU A 857 -38.64 -6.92 -0.98
N ASN A 858 -39.12 -7.51 0.12
CA ASN A 858 -40.31 -7.06 0.85
C ASN A 858 -41.54 -6.94 -0.08
N GLU A 859 -41.73 -7.88 -1.01
CA GLU A 859 -42.83 -7.91 -1.99
C GLU A 859 -42.97 -9.31 -2.64
N ASP A 860 -43.99 -9.54 -3.47
CA ASP A 860 -44.26 -10.82 -4.16
C ASP A 860 -44.01 -10.78 -5.69
N GLY A 861 -43.13 -9.91 -6.16
CA GLY A 861 -42.81 -9.75 -7.59
C GLY A 861 -43.87 -8.99 -8.41
N ARG A 862 -45.13 -8.89 -7.95
CA ARG A 862 -46.24 -8.25 -8.68
C ARG A 862 -46.29 -6.73 -8.51
N GLY A 863 -45.66 -6.18 -7.47
CA GLY A 863 -45.71 -4.76 -7.10
C GLY A 863 -47.02 -4.33 -6.44
N THR A 864 -47.86 -5.27 -6.01
CA THR A 864 -49.19 -5.02 -5.42
C THR A 864 -49.49 -5.92 -4.23
N TYR A 865 -48.48 -6.56 -3.64
CA TYR A 865 -48.65 -7.48 -2.53
C TYR A 865 -49.39 -6.83 -1.35
N TYR A 866 -48.90 -5.70 -0.86
CA TYR A 866 -49.46 -5.07 0.33
C TYR A 866 -50.76 -4.31 0.13
N SER A 867 -51.18 -4.04 -1.11
CA SER A 867 -52.56 -3.57 -1.36
C SER A 867 -53.56 -4.72 -1.24
N ARG A 868 -53.12 -5.97 -1.49
CA ARG A 868 -53.93 -7.19 -1.34
C ARG A 868 -53.86 -7.76 0.08
N TYR A 869 -52.73 -7.60 0.77
CA TYR A 869 -52.46 -8.12 2.11
C TYR A 869 -52.02 -7.01 3.08
N PRO A 870 -52.92 -6.07 3.45
CA PRO A 870 -52.55 -4.91 4.26
C PRO A 870 -52.10 -5.25 5.69
N ALA A 871 -52.53 -6.39 6.23
CA ALA A 871 -52.15 -6.87 7.57
C ALA A 871 -50.74 -7.46 7.63
N GLU A 872 -50.08 -7.64 6.49
CA GLU A 872 -48.76 -8.28 6.36
C GLU A 872 -47.63 -7.25 6.14
N ARG A 873 -47.92 -5.96 6.29
CA ARG A 873 -46.97 -4.85 6.08
C ARG A 873 -45.99 -4.73 7.25
N PHE A 874 -44.72 -5.00 6.98
CA PHE A 874 -43.65 -4.84 7.95
C PHE A 874 -42.47 -4.07 7.36
N LEU A 875 -41.69 -3.51 8.28
CA LEU A 875 -40.41 -2.91 7.98
C LEU A 875 -39.35 -4.01 8.03
N ILE A 876 -38.71 -4.27 6.89
CA ILE A 876 -37.68 -5.30 6.76
C ILE A 876 -36.40 -4.65 6.26
N GLU A 877 -35.28 -5.06 6.86
CA GLU A 877 -33.95 -4.55 6.53
C GLU A 877 -33.13 -5.67 5.90
N PHE A 878 -32.41 -5.34 4.83
CA PHE A 878 -31.52 -6.27 4.14
C PHE A 878 -30.11 -5.70 4.09
N ASP A 879 -29.13 -6.60 4.02
CA ASP A 879 -27.74 -6.28 3.80
C ASP A 879 -27.07 -7.39 2.97
N ASP A 880 -26.00 -7.07 2.24
CA ASP A 880 -25.14 -8.02 1.52
C ASP A 880 -25.90 -9.11 0.71
N LEU A 881 -26.67 -8.70 -0.31
CA LEU A 881 -27.37 -9.65 -1.19
C LEU A 881 -26.48 -10.11 -2.33
N ALA A 882 -26.35 -11.41 -2.54
CA ALA A 882 -25.56 -11.99 -3.62
C ALA A 882 -26.33 -13.08 -4.38
N VAL A 883 -26.03 -13.18 -5.67
CA VAL A 883 -26.57 -14.18 -6.59
C VAL A 883 -25.42 -14.94 -7.23
N TRP A 884 -25.53 -16.25 -7.29
CA TRP A 884 -24.63 -17.12 -8.04
C TRP A 884 -25.40 -17.85 -9.13
N GLY A 885 -24.83 -17.97 -10.33
CA GLY A 885 -25.31 -18.82 -11.43
C GLY A 885 -25.02 -20.31 -11.24
N ARG A 886 -24.90 -20.76 -9.97
CA ARG A 886 -24.73 -22.16 -9.57
C ARG A 886 -25.35 -22.40 -8.20
N ALA A 887 -25.67 -23.65 -7.90
CA ALA A 887 -26.07 -24.06 -6.54
C ALA A 887 -24.83 -24.18 -5.64
N LEU A 888 -24.78 -23.40 -4.55
CA LEU A 888 -23.76 -23.51 -3.50
C LEU A 888 -24.02 -24.72 -2.60
N VAL A 889 -22.95 -25.30 -2.07
CA VAL A 889 -23.02 -26.42 -1.11
C VAL A 889 -23.22 -25.91 0.33
N ALA A 890 -23.69 -26.76 1.23
CA ALA A 890 -23.99 -26.36 2.62
C ALA A 890 -22.76 -25.79 3.36
N SER A 891 -21.55 -26.28 3.08
CA SER A 891 -20.31 -25.75 3.67
C SER A 891 -20.01 -24.32 3.24
N ASP A 892 -20.34 -23.95 1.99
CA ASP A 892 -20.18 -22.60 1.45
C ASP A 892 -21.12 -21.63 2.18
N ILE A 893 -22.38 -22.04 2.37
CA ILE A 893 -23.38 -21.23 3.10
C ILE A 893 -23.03 -21.10 4.59
N GLN A 894 -22.57 -22.18 5.22
CA GLN A 894 -22.11 -22.16 6.61
C GLN A 894 -20.87 -21.27 6.78
N ALA A 895 -19.94 -21.27 5.82
CA ALA A 895 -18.80 -20.36 5.82
C ALA A 895 -19.25 -18.90 5.73
N ILE A 896 -20.19 -18.57 4.84
CA ILE A 896 -20.72 -17.19 4.72
C ILE A 896 -21.37 -16.72 6.02
N ALA A 897 -22.24 -17.54 6.62
CA ALA A 897 -22.96 -17.14 7.82
C ALA A 897 -22.06 -17.06 9.07
N SER A 898 -21.07 -17.94 9.21
CA SER A 898 -20.18 -17.98 10.38
C SER A 898 -18.99 -17.03 10.30
N ALA A 899 -18.59 -16.61 9.09
CA ALA A 899 -17.51 -15.64 8.91
C ALA A 899 -17.83 -14.29 9.58
N ASN A 900 -19.12 -13.93 9.70
CA ASN A 900 -19.59 -12.68 10.28
C ASN A 900 -18.81 -11.46 9.73
N GLN A 901 -18.58 -11.49 8.43
CA GLN A 901 -17.88 -10.50 7.62
C GLN A 901 -18.72 -10.21 6.37
N PRO A 902 -18.62 -9.01 5.78
CA PRO A 902 -19.39 -8.72 4.58
C PRO A 902 -18.95 -9.61 3.42
N ILE A 903 -19.90 -9.98 2.55
CA ILE A 903 -19.62 -10.78 1.33
C ILE A 903 -18.59 -10.09 0.45
N GLN A 904 -18.41 -8.76 0.58
CA GLN A 904 -17.33 -7.98 -0.03
C GLN A 904 -15.94 -8.58 0.21
N THR A 905 -15.68 -9.18 1.37
CA THR A 905 -14.38 -9.79 1.72
C THR A 905 -14.04 -11.03 0.90
N LEU A 906 -15.00 -11.60 0.15
CA LEU A 906 -14.75 -12.59 -0.89
C LEU A 906 -13.91 -12.03 -2.03
N ARG A 907 -13.98 -10.73 -2.27
CA ARG A 907 -13.13 -10.06 -3.25
C ARG A 907 -11.74 -10.01 -2.66
N THR A 908 -10.84 -10.82 -3.23
CA THR A 908 -9.42 -10.52 -3.16
C THR A 908 -9.25 -9.06 -3.56
N ALA A 909 -8.30 -8.35 -2.91
CA ALA A 909 -7.69 -7.18 -3.52
C ALA A 909 -7.52 -7.45 -5.03
N PRO A 910 -7.76 -6.46 -5.92
CA PRO A 910 -7.46 -6.65 -7.33
C PRO A 910 -6.10 -7.34 -7.41
N THR A 911 -6.10 -8.55 -7.97
CA THR A 911 -4.89 -9.29 -8.31
C THR A 911 -3.95 -8.27 -8.93
N PRO A 912 -2.64 -8.26 -8.61
CA PRO A 912 -1.71 -7.36 -9.28
C PRO A 912 -2.02 -7.39 -10.77
N ALA A 913 -2.16 -6.20 -11.36
CA ALA A 913 -2.49 -6.02 -12.76
C ALA A 913 -1.82 -7.13 -13.57
N PRO A 914 -2.53 -7.86 -14.45
CA PRO A 914 -1.85 -8.56 -15.52
C PRO A 914 -0.87 -7.55 -16.10
N SER A 915 0.42 -7.87 -15.98
CA SER A 915 1.51 -7.10 -16.55
C SER A 915 1.09 -6.62 -17.93
N ALA A 916 1.20 -5.32 -18.18
CA ALA A 916 1.12 -4.64 -19.47
C ALA A 916 0.35 -5.40 -20.56
N TRP A 917 -0.75 -4.81 -21.05
CA TRP A 917 -1.33 -5.12 -22.37
C TRP A 917 -0.23 -5.63 -23.30
N GLY A 918 -0.28 -6.92 -23.68
CA GLY A 918 0.88 -7.55 -24.29
C GLY A 918 1.39 -6.73 -25.47
N ALA A 919 2.70 -6.68 -25.68
CA ALA A 919 3.33 -5.93 -26.79
C ALA A 919 2.66 -6.18 -28.16
N ALA A 920 1.91 -7.29 -28.30
CA ALA A 920 1.00 -7.56 -29.39
C ALA A 920 -0.06 -6.46 -29.63
N LEU A 921 -0.82 -6.03 -28.62
CA LEU A 921 -1.93 -5.06 -28.77
C LEU A 921 -1.47 -3.63 -29.11
N LEU A 922 -0.22 -3.29 -28.82
CA LEU A 922 0.43 -2.05 -29.27
C LEU A 922 0.86 -2.09 -30.74
N GLY A 923 1.16 -3.29 -31.25
CA GLY A 923 1.56 -3.50 -32.64
C GLY A 923 0.47 -3.07 -33.60
N GLY A 924 0.74 -2.04 -34.41
CA GLY A 924 -0.19 -1.54 -35.41
C GLY A 924 -1.33 -0.68 -34.85
N LEU A 925 -1.33 -0.26 -33.58
CA LEU A 925 -2.28 0.74 -33.09
C LEU A 925 -1.97 2.09 -33.79
N ALA A 926 -2.94 2.62 -34.53
CA ALA A 926 -2.77 3.78 -35.40
C ALA A 926 -3.41 5.04 -34.83
N HIS A 927 -4.58 4.89 -34.19
CA HIS A 927 -5.34 5.99 -33.62
C HIS A 927 -6.03 5.55 -32.34
N TYR A 928 -6.09 6.45 -31.36
CA TYR A 928 -6.82 6.21 -30.12
C TYR A 928 -7.45 7.52 -29.61
N HIS A 929 -8.77 7.65 -29.74
CA HIS A 929 -9.51 8.82 -29.29
C HIS A 929 -10.09 8.65 -27.89
N ARG A 930 -9.79 9.61 -27.02
CA ARG A 930 -10.35 9.72 -25.67
C ARG A 930 -11.56 10.63 -25.66
N PHE A 931 -12.73 10.04 -25.45
CA PHE A 931 -13.98 10.79 -25.31
C PHE A 931 -14.30 11.18 -23.86
N ASP A 932 -13.44 10.77 -22.91
CA ASP A 932 -13.34 11.29 -21.53
C ASP A 932 -12.91 12.76 -21.43
N ALA A 933 -12.40 13.32 -22.53
CA ALA A 933 -11.83 14.66 -22.61
C ALA A 933 -12.40 15.44 -23.82
N ASP A 934 -11.55 15.85 -24.76
CA ASP A 934 -11.90 16.69 -25.91
C ASP A 934 -12.03 15.92 -27.24
N GLY A 935 -11.92 14.59 -27.22
CA GLY A 935 -11.88 13.76 -28.43
C GLY A 935 -10.52 13.75 -29.12
N SER A 936 -9.45 14.15 -28.41
CA SER A 936 -8.05 14.04 -28.89
C SER A 936 -7.63 12.59 -29.14
N ASP A 937 -6.85 12.43 -30.20
CA ASP A 937 -6.15 11.21 -30.59
C ASP A 937 -4.77 11.18 -29.93
N ASP A 938 -4.61 10.31 -28.96
CA ASP A 938 -3.37 10.19 -28.18
C ASP A 938 -2.22 9.53 -28.96
N VAL A 939 -2.49 8.93 -30.12
CA VAL A 939 -1.47 8.24 -30.94
C VAL A 939 -1.01 9.13 -32.08
N ALA A 940 -1.94 9.66 -32.88
CA ALA A 940 -1.60 10.48 -34.05
C ALA A 940 -1.69 11.99 -33.80
N GLY A 941 -2.13 12.43 -32.61
CA GLY A 941 -2.23 13.84 -32.23
C GLY A 941 -3.31 14.64 -32.97
N SER A 942 -4.22 13.96 -33.68
CA SER A 942 -5.40 14.55 -34.32
C SER A 942 -6.55 14.76 -33.32
N THR A 943 -7.61 15.46 -33.68
CA THR A 943 -8.80 15.62 -32.81
C THR A 943 -10.06 15.31 -33.60
N ALA A 944 -11.01 14.60 -32.99
CA ALA A 944 -12.31 14.35 -33.59
C ALA A 944 -13.09 15.66 -33.74
N THR A 945 -13.69 15.88 -34.91
CA THR A 945 -14.57 17.03 -35.14
C THR A 945 -15.98 16.67 -34.67
N VAL A 946 -16.50 17.37 -33.66
CA VAL A 946 -17.85 17.17 -33.13
C VAL A 946 -18.79 18.26 -33.67
N THR A 947 -19.93 17.86 -34.21
CA THR A 947 -21.05 18.75 -34.56
C THR A 947 -22.13 18.68 -33.49
N GLY A 948 -22.96 19.72 -33.40
CA GLY A 948 -24.10 19.78 -32.48
C GLY A 948 -23.72 19.79 -30.99
N PRO A 949 -24.72 19.88 -30.09
CA PRO A 949 -24.52 19.83 -28.65
C PRO A 949 -24.26 18.39 -28.17
N VAL A 950 -23.29 18.23 -27.28
CA VAL A 950 -22.92 16.93 -26.68
C VAL A 950 -23.01 16.97 -25.16
N THR A 951 -23.16 15.78 -24.57
CA THR A 951 -23.14 15.58 -23.11
C THR A 951 -22.18 14.44 -22.79
N TYR A 952 -21.58 14.46 -21.61
CA TYR A 952 -20.58 13.47 -21.20
C TYR A 952 -21.12 12.56 -20.08
N PRO A 953 -21.88 11.50 -20.38
CA PRO A 953 -22.40 10.59 -19.36
C PRO A 953 -21.30 9.68 -18.81
N ALA A 954 -21.52 9.15 -17.60
CA ALA A 954 -20.69 8.07 -17.07
C ALA A 954 -20.64 6.88 -18.04
N ALA A 955 -19.42 6.50 -18.43
CA ALA A 955 -19.14 5.39 -19.33
C ALA A 955 -18.74 4.11 -18.59
N GLN A 956 -18.41 3.07 -19.35
CA GLN A 956 -17.86 1.83 -18.79
C GLN A 956 -16.56 2.13 -18.03
N TYR A 957 -15.76 3.07 -18.53
CA TYR A 957 -14.58 3.60 -17.87
C TYR A 957 -14.59 5.14 -18.02
N GLY A 958 -14.68 5.89 -16.92
CA GLY A 958 -14.71 7.36 -17.00
C GLY A 958 -16.02 7.96 -17.54
N ASN A 959 -15.90 8.94 -18.44
CA ASN A 959 -17.00 9.67 -19.09
C ASN A 959 -17.00 9.41 -20.61
N GLY A 960 -18.11 8.98 -21.17
CA GLY A 960 -18.26 8.84 -22.62
C GLY A 960 -18.71 10.14 -23.27
N ILE A 961 -18.79 10.17 -24.60
CA ILE A 961 -19.49 11.20 -25.37
C ILE A 961 -20.87 10.71 -25.80
N ARG A 962 -21.92 11.47 -25.48
CA ARG A 962 -23.28 11.22 -25.97
C ARG A 962 -23.61 12.17 -27.13
N LEU A 963 -23.78 11.58 -28.31
CA LEU A 963 -24.11 12.25 -29.56
C LEU A 963 -25.63 12.13 -29.78
N ASP A 964 -26.36 13.23 -29.72
CA ASP A 964 -27.80 13.28 -29.98
C ASP A 964 -28.11 13.74 -31.42
N ALA A 965 -28.42 12.77 -32.30
CA ALA A 965 -28.77 13.06 -33.68
C ALA A 965 -30.05 13.91 -33.84
N LEU A 966 -30.93 13.95 -32.83
CA LEU A 966 -32.10 14.85 -32.83
C LEU A 966 -31.67 16.32 -32.79
N GLN A 967 -30.47 16.59 -32.27
CA GLN A 967 -29.85 17.91 -32.17
C GLN A 967 -28.70 18.08 -33.18
N ALA A 968 -28.66 17.24 -34.22
CA ALA A 968 -27.61 17.21 -35.25
C ALA A 968 -26.19 16.97 -34.68
N ALA A 969 -26.09 16.24 -33.56
CA ALA A 969 -24.81 15.92 -32.96
C ALA A 969 -24.20 14.61 -33.50
N ALA A 970 -22.96 14.71 -33.97
CA ALA A 970 -22.17 13.63 -34.55
C ALA A 970 -20.67 13.89 -34.32
N ALA A 971 -19.82 12.88 -34.43
CA ALA A 971 -18.36 13.03 -34.37
C ALA A 971 -17.69 12.45 -35.62
N PHE A 972 -16.69 13.14 -36.15
CA PHE A 972 -15.96 12.76 -37.35
C PHE A 972 -14.47 12.61 -37.05
N LEU A 973 -13.92 11.43 -37.30
CA LEU A 973 -12.50 11.11 -37.12
C LEU A 973 -11.76 11.44 -38.44
N PRO A 974 -10.70 12.26 -38.42
CA PRO A 974 -10.14 12.89 -39.63
C PRO A 974 -9.22 11.99 -40.47
N TYR A 975 -9.44 10.67 -40.45
CA TYR A 975 -8.62 9.68 -41.14
C TYR A 975 -9.45 8.49 -41.62
N ASP A 976 -8.89 7.68 -42.52
CA ASP A 976 -9.45 6.39 -42.90
C ASP A 976 -8.37 5.32 -43.11
N VAL A 977 -8.21 4.44 -42.12
CA VAL A 977 -7.21 3.35 -42.16
C VAL A 977 -7.50 2.30 -43.25
N SER A 978 -8.75 2.23 -43.74
CA SER A 978 -9.13 1.24 -44.76
C SER A 978 -8.50 1.54 -46.12
N ALA A 979 -8.12 2.80 -46.36
CA ALA A 979 -7.41 3.22 -47.57
C ALA A 979 -5.92 2.83 -47.55
N ALA A 980 -5.28 2.96 -46.38
CA ALA A 980 -3.84 2.81 -46.23
C ALA A 980 -3.37 1.38 -45.91
N SER A 981 -4.26 0.51 -45.39
CA SER A 981 -3.87 -0.82 -44.88
C SER A 981 -4.63 -1.95 -45.56
N ASN A 982 -3.97 -3.10 -45.80
CA ASN A 982 -4.62 -4.31 -46.33
C ASN A 982 -5.42 -5.08 -45.28
N ALA A 983 -5.12 -4.87 -44.00
CA ALA A 983 -5.90 -5.34 -42.86
C ALA A 983 -6.04 -4.21 -41.84
N PHE A 984 -7.12 -4.17 -41.07
CA PHE A 984 -7.32 -3.15 -40.03
C PHE A 984 -8.33 -3.61 -38.98
N THR A 985 -8.34 -2.94 -37.83
CA THR A 985 -9.36 -3.11 -36.79
C THR A 985 -9.91 -1.77 -36.38
N PHE A 986 -11.23 -1.65 -36.26
CA PHE A 986 -11.89 -0.53 -35.60
C PHE A 986 -12.65 -1.07 -34.40
N ALA A 987 -12.48 -0.48 -33.22
CA ALA A 987 -13.21 -0.88 -32.03
C ALA A 987 -13.59 0.31 -31.14
N CYS A 988 -14.74 0.19 -30.47
CA CYS A 988 -15.20 1.18 -29.51
C CYS A 988 -16.16 0.57 -28.49
N TRP A 989 -16.30 1.24 -27.35
CA TRP A 989 -17.42 1.03 -26.45
C TRP A 989 -18.60 1.91 -26.88
N VAL A 990 -19.79 1.31 -26.98
CA VAL A 990 -21.00 1.99 -27.41
C VAL A 990 -22.18 1.60 -26.53
N LYS A 991 -23.03 2.57 -26.20
CA LYS A 991 -24.30 2.37 -25.49
C LYS A 991 -25.45 2.90 -26.34
N MET A 992 -26.27 1.95 -26.77
CA MET A 992 -27.41 2.18 -27.66
C MET A 992 -28.70 2.30 -26.84
N PRO A 993 -29.61 3.23 -27.17
CA PRO A 993 -30.84 3.37 -26.40
C PRO A 993 -31.91 2.34 -26.83
N SER A 994 -32.76 1.89 -25.91
CA SER A 994 -33.86 0.96 -26.23
C SER A 994 -35.01 1.59 -27.02
N ASN A 995 -35.11 2.91 -27.05
CA ASN A 995 -36.16 3.64 -27.75
C ASN A 995 -35.97 3.71 -29.28
N MET A 996 -34.97 3.01 -29.81
CA MET A 996 -34.77 2.90 -31.25
C MET A 996 -35.90 2.07 -31.88
N GLY A 997 -36.29 2.41 -33.11
CA GLY A 997 -37.21 1.58 -33.87
C GLY A 997 -36.56 0.29 -34.36
N THR A 998 -37.32 -0.56 -35.05
CA THR A 998 -36.81 -1.78 -35.70
C THR A 998 -35.98 -1.53 -36.96
N ARG A 999 -35.81 -0.26 -37.36
CA ARG A 999 -34.98 0.14 -38.49
C ARG A 999 -33.51 0.24 -38.09
N MET A 1000 -32.63 -0.19 -38.99
CA MET A 1000 -31.18 -0.15 -38.79
C MET A 1000 -30.65 1.26 -39.05
N THR A 1001 -30.07 1.89 -38.04
CA THR A 1001 -29.38 3.19 -38.17
C THR A 1001 -27.87 3.02 -38.25
N SER A 1002 -27.18 3.99 -38.85
CA SER A 1002 -25.71 4.08 -38.83
C SER A 1002 -25.21 4.47 -37.43
N ILE A 1003 -24.29 3.69 -36.88
CA ILE A 1003 -23.61 3.99 -35.61
C ILE A 1003 -22.18 4.42 -35.88
N VAL A 1004 -21.47 3.64 -36.71
CA VAL A 1004 -20.10 3.94 -37.15
C VAL A 1004 -19.98 3.64 -38.63
N ALA A 1005 -19.47 4.57 -39.44
CA ALA A 1005 -19.25 4.32 -40.86
C ALA A 1005 -18.14 5.17 -41.46
N ASN A 1006 -17.37 4.61 -42.40
CA ASN A 1006 -16.51 5.40 -43.30
C ASN A 1006 -17.13 5.63 -44.70
N LYS A 1007 -18.40 5.27 -44.88
CA LYS A 1007 -19.14 5.35 -46.16
C LYS A 1007 -20.50 6.01 -46.03
N ASP A 1008 -21.18 6.22 -47.16
CA ASP A 1008 -22.62 6.55 -47.21
C ASP A 1008 -23.44 5.28 -46.91
N TRP A 1009 -24.23 5.30 -45.83
CA TRP A 1009 -24.95 4.12 -45.35
C TRP A 1009 -26.17 3.75 -46.21
N ALA A 1010 -26.74 4.68 -46.98
CA ALA A 1010 -28.14 4.63 -47.46
C ALA A 1010 -28.62 3.36 -48.18
N THR A 1011 -27.72 2.58 -48.78
CA THR A 1011 -28.08 1.29 -49.42
C THR A 1011 -27.28 0.10 -48.89
N GLY A 1012 -26.29 0.34 -48.02
CA GLY A 1012 -25.27 -0.63 -47.60
C GLY A 1012 -24.37 -1.17 -48.73
N LYS A 1013 -24.59 -0.75 -49.99
CA LYS A 1013 -23.81 -1.17 -51.15
C LYS A 1013 -22.64 -0.25 -51.46
N ASN A 1014 -22.69 1.01 -51.02
CA ASN A 1014 -21.61 1.97 -51.23
C ASN A 1014 -20.27 1.44 -50.70
N ALA A 1015 -19.19 1.84 -51.37
CA ALA A 1015 -17.82 1.46 -51.02
C ALA A 1015 -17.52 1.80 -49.56
N GLY A 1016 -17.00 0.85 -48.78
CA GLY A 1016 -16.59 1.05 -47.38
C GLY A 1016 -17.25 0.10 -46.38
N PHE A 1017 -17.04 0.40 -45.11
CA PHE A 1017 -17.37 -0.42 -43.94
C PHE A 1017 -18.28 0.36 -42.98
N SER A 1018 -19.19 -0.35 -42.32
CA SER A 1018 -20.06 0.26 -41.32
C SER A 1018 -20.58 -0.73 -40.28
N ILE A 1019 -20.92 -0.17 -39.13
CA ILE A 1019 -21.67 -0.79 -38.04
C ILE A 1019 -22.97 0.00 -37.90
N GLY A 1020 -24.10 -0.68 -37.99
CA GLY A 1020 -25.41 -0.14 -37.66
C GLY A 1020 -26.09 -0.93 -36.56
N ALA A 1021 -27.14 -0.39 -35.95
CA ALA A 1021 -28.01 -1.18 -35.08
C ALA A 1021 -29.47 -0.71 -35.11
N SER A 1022 -30.34 -1.54 -34.54
CA SER A 1022 -31.77 -1.30 -34.35
C SER A 1022 -32.19 -1.51 -32.90
N GLY A 1023 -33.35 -1.00 -32.52
CA GLY A 1023 -33.90 -1.07 -31.16
C GLY A 1023 -34.45 -2.41 -30.71
N ASP A 1024 -34.22 -3.47 -31.49
CA ASP A 1024 -34.35 -4.85 -31.05
C ASP A 1024 -33.00 -5.44 -30.59
N GLY A 1025 -31.96 -4.61 -30.46
CA GLY A 1025 -30.64 -5.01 -29.98
C GLY A 1025 -29.74 -5.60 -31.07
N ARG A 1026 -30.14 -5.54 -32.35
CA ARG A 1026 -29.39 -6.16 -33.44
C ARG A 1026 -28.36 -5.20 -34.02
N PHE A 1027 -27.09 -5.57 -33.94
CA PHE A 1027 -25.98 -4.94 -34.65
C PHE A 1027 -25.85 -5.54 -36.05
N LYS A 1028 -25.63 -4.69 -37.04
CA LYS A 1028 -25.37 -5.02 -38.44
C LYS A 1028 -23.97 -4.53 -38.82
N PHE A 1029 -23.11 -5.45 -39.24
CA PHE A 1029 -21.78 -5.15 -39.77
C PHE A 1029 -21.81 -5.29 -41.29
N ASN A 1030 -21.38 -4.27 -42.03
CA ASN A 1030 -21.61 -4.20 -43.47
C ASN A 1030 -20.37 -3.72 -44.23
N VAL A 1031 -20.09 -4.35 -45.36
CA VAL A 1031 -19.04 -3.95 -46.32
C VAL A 1031 -19.63 -3.91 -47.74
N GLY A 1032 -19.25 -2.92 -48.55
CA GLY A 1032 -19.71 -2.76 -49.93
C GLY A 1032 -18.63 -2.18 -50.86
N ASP A 1033 -18.87 -2.24 -52.17
CA ASP A 1033 -17.96 -1.78 -53.23
C ASP A 1033 -18.58 -0.79 -54.25
N GLY A 1034 -19.79 -0.32 -53.98
CA GLY A 1034 -20.63 0.47 -54.89
C GLY A 1034 -21.71 -0.33 -55.61
N THR A 1035 -21.57 -1.66 -55.73
CA THR A 1035 -22.51 -2.54 -56.46
C THR A 1035 -23.02 -3.70 -55.61
N ASN A 1036 -22.09 -4.39 -54.94
CA ASN A 1036 -22.30 -5.56 -54.10
C ASN A 1036 -22.11 -5.22 -52.62
N ARG A 1037 -22.69 -6.04 -51.74
CA ARG A 1037 -22.50 -5.91 -50.29
C ARG A 1037 -22.47 -7.27 -49.60
N ALA A 1038 -21.86 -7.31 -48.42
CA ALA A 1038 -21.95 -8.42 -47.47
C ALA A 1038 -22.33 -7.88 -46.08
N ASP A 1039 -23.16 -8.65 -45.37
CA ASP A 1039 -23.78 -8.28 -44.11
C ASP A 1039 -23.54 -9.37 -43.05
N GLY A 1040 -23.25 -8.97 -41.81
CA GLY A 1040 -23.18 -9.83 -40.62
C GLY A 1040 -24.01 -9.25 -39.49
N TYR A 1041 -24.50 -10.11 -38.58
CA TYR A 1041 -25.39 -9.70 -37.51
C TYR A 1041 -24.99 -10.29 -36.16
N LEU A 1042 -25.08 -9.47 -35.10
CA LEU A 1042 -24.99 -9.90 -33.70
C LEU A 1042 -26.12 -9.26 -32.90
N ALA A 1043 -26.58 -9.92 -31.84
CA ALA A 1043 -27.59 -9.38 -30.93
C ALA A 1043 -26.95 -9.02 -29.59
N MET A 1044 -27.23 -7.82 -29.08
CA MET A 1044 -26.76 -7.29 -27.81
C MET A 1044 -27.91 -6.54 -27.10
N PRO A 1045 -28.00 -6.63 -25.78
CA PRO A 1045 -28.85 -5.78 -24.96
C PRO A 1045 -28.66 -4.28 -25.21
N LEU A 1046 -29.75 -3.54 -25.06
CA LEU A 1046 -29.81 -2.08 -25.17
C LEU A 1046 -29.71 -1.43 -23.79
N ASP A 1047 -29.50 -0.12 -23.76
CA ASP A 1047 -29.33 0.72 -22.56
C ASP A 1047 -28.14 0.35 -21.66
N ILE A 1048 -27.22 -0.46 -22.16
CA ILE A 1048 -25.97 -0.81 -21.49
C ILE A 1048 -24.77 -0.65 -22.42
N TRP A 1049 -23.58 -0.51 -21.83
CA TRP A 1049 -22.33 -0.40 -22.58
C TRP A 1049 -21.95 -1.75 -23.18
N CYS A 1050 -21.69 -1.75 -24.49
CA CYS A 1050 -21.24 -2.90 -25.25
C CYS A 1050 -19.94 -2.54 -25.97
N TYR A 1051 -18.94 -3.42 -25.90
CA TYR A 1051 -17.75 -3.34 -26.73
C TYR A 1051 -18.06 -3.90 -28.11
N VAL A 1052 -17.78 -3.14 -29.17
CA VAL A 1052 -17.96 -3.57 -30.57
C VAL A 1052 -16.67 -3.39 -31.37
N ALA A 1053 -16.37 -4.37 -32.23
CA ALA A 1053 -15.18 -4.32 -33.08
C ALA A 1053 -15.42 -4.95 -34.46
N ILE A 1054 -14.78 -4.39 -35.49
CA ILE A 1054 -14.61 -5.03 -36.81
C ILE A 1054 -13.13 -5.24 -37.10
N CYS A 1055 -12.74 -6.47 -37.40
CA CYS A 1055 -11.40 -6.88 -37.78
C CYS A 1055 -11.42 -7.32 -39.24
N VAL A 1056 -10.83 -6.53 -40.13
CA VAL A 1056 -10.92 -6.69 -41.59
C VAL A 1056 -9.59 -7.18 -42.15
N ASP A 1057 -9.67 -8.18 -43.03
CA ASP A 1057 -8.59 -8.60 -43.91
C ASP A 1057 -9.11 -8.54 -45.37
N LYS A 1058 -8.62 -7.57 -46.15
CA LYS A 1058 -9.04 -7.36 -47.54
C LYS A 1058 -8.46 -8.41 -48.49
N ALA A 1059 -7.31 -9.00 -48.16
CA ALA A 1059 -6.70 -10.05 -48.97
C ALA A 1059 -7.47 -11.37 -48.84
N ALA A 1060 -7.84 -11.73 -47.60
CA ALA A 1060 -8.68 -12.89 -47.32
C ALA A 1060 -10.18 -12.65 -47.64
N LYS A 1061 -10.57 -11.40 -47.89
CA LYS A 1061 -11.97 -10.96 -48.04
C LYS A 1061 -12.86 -11.36 -46.87
N THR A 1062 -12.35 -11.19 -45.65
CA THR A 1062 -13.07 -11.53 -44.41
C THR A 1062 -13.13 -10.35 -43.44
N MET A 1063 -14.28 -10.15 -42.82
CA MET A 1063 -14.50 -9.19 -41.74
C MET A 1063 -15.06 -9.94 -40.53
N ARG A 1064 -14.25 -10.12 -39.49
CA ARG A 1064 -14.68 -10.67 -38.20
C ARG A 1064 -15.24 -9.55 -37.35
N CYS A 1065 -16.42 -9.77 -36.80
CA CYS A 1065 -17.16 -8.76 -36.06
C CYS A 1065 -17.43 -9.28 -34.66
N TYR A 1066 -17.17 -8.45 -33.66
CA TYR A 1066 -17.31 -8.83 -32.26
C TYR A 1066 -18.26 -7.88 -31.54
N ALA A 1067 -19.00 -8.43 -30.58
CA ALA A 1067 -19.79 -7.67 -29.63
C ALA A 1067 -19.72 -8.33 -28.25
N SER A 1068 -19.49 -7.55 -27.19
CA SER A 1068 -19.34 -8.09 -25.84
C SER A 1068 -19.78 -7.12 -24.74
N GLN A 1069 -20.13 -7.67 -23.58
CA GLN A 1069 -20.40 -6.94 -22.35
C GLN A 1069 -19.35 -7.19 -21.26
N SER A 1070 -18.57 -8.26 -21.40
CA SER A 1070 -17.55 -8.67 -20.44
C SER A 1070 -16.56 -9.66 -21.06
N ALA A 1071 -15.53 -10.06 -20.30
CA ALA A 1071 -14.60 -11.12 -20.66
C ALA A 1071 -15.28 -12.42 -21.16
N THR A 1072 -16.44 -12.73 -20.61
CA THR A 1072 -17.07 -14.05 -20.68
C THR A 1072 -18.22 -14.12 -21.69
N ASP A 1073 -18.65 -13.00 -22.29
CA ASP A 1073 -19.74 -12.94 -23.31
C ASP A 1073 -19.27 -12.28 -24.63
N VAL A 1074 -18.05 -12.62 -25.08
CA VAL A 1074 -17.57 -12.16 -26.39
C VAL A 1074 -18.25 -12.97 -27.50
N ARG A 1075 -19.16 -12.32 -28.24
CA ARG A 1075 -19.86 -12.91 -29.39
C ARG A 1075 -19.14 -12.53 -30.68
N GLU A 1076 -19.11 -13.45 -31.64
CA GLU A 1076 -18.44 -13.26 -32.94
C GLU A 1076 -19.39 -13.62 -34.09
N THR A 1077 -19.30 -12.86 -35.18
CA THR A 1077 -19.79 -13.27 -36.51
C THR A 1077 -18.72 -12.98 -37.56
N VAL A 1078 -18.62 -13.83 -38.58
CA VAL A 1078 -17.63 -13.69 -39.65
C VAL A 1078 -18.36 -13.41 -40.96
N VAL A 1079 -18.02 -12.29 -41.58
CA VAL A 1079 -18.56 -11.87 -42.88
C VAL A 1079 -17.53 -12.16 -43.96
N SER A 1080 -17.80 -13.15 -44.81
CA SER A 1080 -17.06 -13.28 -46.07
C SER A 1080 -17.65 -12.31 -47.08
N PHE A 1081 -16.80 -11.47 -47.67
CA PHE A 1081 -17.19 -10.51 -48.70
C PHE A 1081 -16.57 -10.86 -50.04
N SER A 1082 -16.44 -12.15 -50.34
CA SER A 1082 -15.91 -12.65 -51.62
C SER A 1082 -16.69 -12.15 -52.84
N ASN A 1083 -18.00 -11.93 -52.67
CA ASN A 1083 -18.92 -11.37 -53.67
C ASN A 1083 -18.78 -9.84 -53.85
N VAL A 1084 -18.05 -9.17 -52.95
CA VAL A 1084 -17.67 -7.75 -53.07
C VAL A 1084 -16.37 -7.71 -53.87
N THR A 1085 -16.48 -7.30 -55.14
CA THR A 1085 -15.44 -7.46 -56.16
C THR A 1085 -14.85 -6.13 -56.63
N GLY A 1086 -15.54 -5.02 -56.39
CA GLY A 1086 -15.05 -3.67 -56.64
C GLY A 1086 -14.24 -3.08 -55.48
N ASN A 1087 -13.97 -1.77 -55.56
CA ASN A 1087 -13.20 -1.06 -54.55
C ASN A 1087 -14.01 -0.83 -53.27
N VAL A 1088 -13.52 -1.35 -52.14
CA VAL A 1088 -14.14 -1.20 -50.81
C VAL A 1088 -13.62 0.01 -50.03
N VAL A 1089 -12.75 0.83 -50.62
CA VAL A 1089 -12.23 2.05 -50.00
C VAL A 1089 -13.10 3.25 -50.42
N PRO A 1090 -13.77 3.94 -49.49
CA PRO A 1090 -14.59 5.12 -49.78
C PRO A 1090 -13.74 6.36 -50.08
N SER A 1091 -14.32 7.34 -50.79
CA SER A 1091 -13.64 8.60 -51.13
C SER A 1091 -13.72 9.68 -50.04
N TYR A 1092 -14.33 9.39 -48.88
CA TYR A 1092 -14.59 10.40 -47.84
C TYR A 1092 -13.40 10.66 -46.91
N GLY A 1093 -12.47 9.70 -46.78
CA GLY A 1093 -11.24 9.87 -45.99
C GLY A 1093 -11.46 10.08 -44.49
N ARG A 1094 -12.61 9.68 -43.95
CA ARG A 1094 -12.98 9.86 -42.54
C ARG A 1094 -13.90 8.75 -42.04
N TRP A 1095 -13.93 8.55 -40.72
CA TRP A 1095 -14.96 7.77 -40.03
C TRP A 1095 -15.94 8.70 -39.33
N ALA A 1096 -17.21 8.32 -39.26
CA ALA A 1096 -18.26 9.06 -38.55
C ALA A 1096 -18.85 8.20 -37.41
N LEU A 1097 -19.14 8.83 -36.28
CA LEU A 1097 -19.85 8.28 -35.11
C LEU A 1097 -21.21 8.94 -34.97
N ASN A 1098 -22.25 8.13 -34.77
CA ASN A 1098 -23.66 8.51 -34.84
C ASN A 1098 -23.98 9.34 -36.09
N GLU A 1099 -23.46 8.94 -37.26
CA GLU A 1099 -23.68 9.56 -38.57
C GLU A 1099 -23.04 8.64 -39.64
N ASP A 1100 -23.19 8.95 -40.92
CA ASP A 1100 -22.42 8.33 -42.00
C ASP A 1100 -21.26 9.25 -42.46
N ALA A 1101 -20.29 8.72 -43.22
CA ALA A 1101 -19.12 9.53 -43.58
C ALA A 1101 -19.44 10.68 -44.55
N ARG A 1102 -20.63 10.70 -45.15
CA ARG A 1102 -21.08 11.82 -45.98
C ARG A 1102 -21.56 12.99 -45.10
N GLY A 1103 -22.06 12.72 -43.90
CA GLY A 1103 -22.42 13.72 -42.90
C GLY A 1103 -23.81 14.32 -43.08
N ASP A 1104 -24.66 13.67 -43.88
CA ASP A 1104 -26.02 14.10 -44.17
C ASP A 1104 -27.06 12.98 -43.99
N TYR A 1105 -26.71 11.86 -43.36
CA TYR A 1105 -27.56 10.68 -43.19
C TYR A 1105 -28.90 11.03 -42.55
N TYR A 1106 -28.85 11.70 -41.40
CA TYR A 1106 -30.05 12.02 -40.65
C TYR A 1106 -30.86 13.19 -41.24
N SER A 1107 -30.28 13.94 -42.19
CA SER A 1107 -31.05 14.88 -43.01
C SER A 1107 -31.95 14.14 -44.02
N ARG A 1108 -31.47 13.00 -44.55
CA ARG A 1108 -32.18 12.12 -45.48
C ARG A 1108 -33.10 11.13 -44.79
N THR A 1109 -32.82 10.79 -43.52
CA THR A 1109 -33.56 9.80 -42.72
C THR A 1109 -33.99 10.33 -41.33
N PRO A 1110 -34.82 11.39 -41.22
CA PRO A 1110 -35.11 12.03 -39.94
C PRO A 1110 -35.74 11.11 -38.87
N ALA A 1111 -36.43 10.05 -39.30
CA ALA A 1111 -37.08 9.08 -38.41
C ALA A 1111 -36.09 8.12 -37.70
N GLU A 1112 -34.81 8.17 -38.04
CA GLU A 1112 -33.77 7.29 -37.50
C GLU A 1112 -32.79 8.00 -36.56
N ARG A 1113 -33.12 9.25 -36.16
CA ARG A 1113 -32.32 10.05 -35.24
C ARG A 1113 -32.46 9.55 -33.80
N PHE A 1114 -31.36 9.09 -33.23
CA PHE A 1114 -31.30 8.66 -31.83
C PHE A 1114 -30.04 9.20 -31.13
N ALA A 1115 -30.09 9.23 -29.81
CA ALA A 1115 -28.95 9.62 -28.99
C ALA A 1115 -28.12 8.39 -28.63
N ILE A 1116 -26.90 8.33 -29.14
CA ILE A 1116 -25.98 7.20 -28.94
C ILE A 1116 -24.79 7.69 -28.14
N ALA A 1117 -24.39 6.91 -27.12
CA ALA A 1117 -23.19 7.20 -26.37
C ALA A 1117 -22.04 6.31 -26.83
N PHE A 1118 -20.87 6.91 -26.95
CA PHE A 1118 -19.60 6.27 -27.25
C PHE A 1118 -18.65 6.56 -26.11
N ASP A 1119 -17.72 5.65 -25.91
CA ASP A 1119 -16.55 5.86 -25.08
C ASP A 1119 -15.33 5.63 -26.00
N ASP A 1120 -14.13 5.46 -25.44
CA ASP A 1120 -12.87 5.19 -26.12
C ASP A 1120 -12.99 4.50 -27.49
N VAL A 1121 -12.38 5.12 -28.52
CA VAL A 1121 -12.28 4.56 -29.89
C VAL A 1121 -10.83 4.23 -30.20
N ALA A 1122 -10.55 2.99 -30.57
CA ALA A 1122 -9.22 2.55 -30.98
C ALA A 1122 -9.23 1.93 -32.37
N VAL A 1123 -8.19 2.24 -33.15
CA VAL A 1123 -8.04 1.80 -34.54
C VAL A 1123 -6.65 1.25 -34.78
N TRP A 1124 -6.56 0.05 -35.35
CA TRP A 1124 -5.30 -0.61 -35.71
C TRP A 1124 -5.16 -0.76 -37.22
N THR A 1125 -3.93 -0.68 -37.74
CA THR A 1125 -3.52 -0.99 -39.12
C THR A 1125 -3.33 -2.50 -39.38
N ARG A 1126 -3.88 -3.33 -38.50
CA ARG A 1126 -3.94 -4.79 -38.65
C ARG A 1126 -5.25 -5.35 -38.10
N ALA A 1127 -5.62 -6.56 -38.53
CA ALA A 1127 -6.72 -7.31 -37.92
C ALA A 1127 -6.28 -7.91 -36.56
N LEU A 1128 -7.06 -7.69 -35.50
CA LEU A 1128 -6.83 -8.31 -34.20
C LEU A 1128 -7.37 -9.75 -34.16
N GLY A 1129 -6.72 -10.61 -33.38
CA GLY A 1129 -7.17 -11.98 -33.09
C GLY A 1129 -8.26 -12.03 -32.02
N VAL A 1130 -9.00 -13.15 -31.96
CA VAL A 1130 -10.10 -13.34 -30.98
C VAL A 1130 -9.61 -13.27 -29.52
N ASP A 1131 -8.40 -13.74 -29.24
CA ASP A 1131 -7.84 -13.70 -27.88
C ASP A 1131 -7.42 -12.27 -27.49
N GLU A 1132 -6.99 -11.46 -28.46
CA GLU A 1132 -6.71 -10.04 -28.26
C GLU A 1132 -8.00 -9.27 -27.98
N ILE A 1133 -9.08 -9.56 -28.71
CA ILE A 1133 -10.41 -8.99 -28.48
C ILE A 1133 -10.98 -9.41 -27.12
N LYS A 1134 -10.84 -10.68 -26.74
CA LYS A 1134 -11.23 -11.17 -25.43
C LYS A 1134 -10.41 -10.51 -24.32
N ALA A 1135 -9.11 -10.32 -24.52
CA ALA A 1135 -8.25 -9.63 -23.56
C ALA A 1135 -8.68 -8.17 -23.37
N VAL A 1136 -9.01 -7.45 -24.46
CA VAL A 1136 -9.53 -6.08 -24.38
C VAL A 1136 -10.85 -6.04 -23.59
N ALA A 1137 -11.80 -6.91 -23.94
CA ALA A 1137 -13.11 -6.99 -23.28
C ALA A 1137 -13.03 -7.50 -21.83
N ALA A 1138 -12.01 -8.29 -21.49
CA ALA A 1138 -11.80 -8.86 -20.17
C ALA A 1138 -11.00 -7.99 -19.22
N SER A 1139 -10.24 -7.03 -19.74
CA SER A 1139 -9.29 -6.23 -18.98
C SER A 1139 -9.95 -5.44 -17.84
N GLY A 1140 -11.21 -5.01 -17.99
CA GLY A 1140 -11.83 -4.12 -17.02
C GLY A 1140 -11.13 -2.76 -16.93
N GLN A 1141 -10.37 -2.39 -17.97
CA GLN A 1141 -9.58 -1.17 -18.05
C GLN A 1141 -10.02 -0.34 -19.27
N PRO A 1142 -9.91 1.02 -19.23
CA PRO A 1142 -10.12 1.85 -20.41
C PRO A 1142 -9.13 1.46 -21.51
N LEU A 1143 -9.48 1.67 -22.79
CA LEU A 1143 -8.50 1.50 -23.88
C LEU A 1143 -7.31 2.45 -23.69
N ALA A 1144 -7.44 3.50 -22.88
CA ALA A 1144 -6.35 4.37 -22.41
C ALA A 1144 -5.19 3.61 -21.75
N SER A 1145 -5.46 2.44 -21.19
CA SER A 1145 -4.45 1.58 -20.56
C SER A 1145 -3.63 0.79 -21.58
N LEU A 1146 -3.96 0.85 -22.88
CA LEU A 1146 -3.09 0.41 -23.99
C LEU A 1146 -1.79 1.23 -24.07
N ARG A 1147 -1.60 2.28 -23.26
CA ARG A 1147 -0.37 3.05 -23.22
C ARG A 1147 0.83 2.16 -22.93
N ALA A 1148 1.71 2.04 -23.92
CA ALA A 1148 3.12 1.92 -23.62
C ALA A 1148 3.51 3.17 -22.85
N VAL A 1149 3.80 3.05 -21.56
CA VAL A 1149 4.87 3.87 -21.00
C VAL A 1149 6.10 3.44 -21.80
N PRO A 1150 6.77 4.33 -22.56
CA PRO A 1150 8.05 3.97 -23.12
C PRO A 1150 8.96 3.66 -21.94
N ALA A 1151 9.38 2.39 -21.81
CA ALA A 1151 10.66 2.12 -21.19
C ALA A 1151 11.71 3.01 -21.89
N PRO A 1152 12.74 3.52 -21.19
CA PRO A 1152 13.77 4.32 -21.83
C PRO A 1152 14.46 3.46 -22.90
N MET A 1153 13.99 3.62 -24.13
CA MET A 1153 14.62 3.07 -25.31
C MET A 1153 15.82 3.97 -25.57
N MET A 1154 17.02 3.45 -25.34
CA MET A 1154 18.18 3.92 -26.10
C MET A 1154 17.84 3.73 -27.58
N MET A 1155 17.30 4.76 -28.22
CA MET A 1155 17.35 4.87 -29.67
C MET A 1155 18.63 5.60 -30.04
N SER A 1156 19.56 4.85 -30.62
CA SER A 1156 20.52 5.40 -31.56
C SER A 1156 19.73 5.93 -32.77
N VAL A 1157 19.34 7.21 -32.75
CA VAL A 1157 19.01 7.97 -33.96
C VAL A 1157 20.19 8.90 -34.19
N THR A 1158 21.05 8.57 -35.14
CA THR A 1158 22.03 9.52 -35.66
C THR A 1158 21.26 10.56 -36.48
N SER A 1159 20.83 11.66 -35.87
CA SER A 1159 20.46 12.87 -36.61
C SER A 1159 21.75 13.50 -37.13
N THR A 1160 22.03 13.35 -38.42
CA THR A 1160 23.17 14.03 -39.04
C THR A 1160 22.92 15.55 -38.99
N CYS A 1161 23.83 16.30 -38.38
CA CYS A 1161 23.80 17.76 -38.46
C CYS A 1161 23.85 18.24 -39.91
N ALA A 1162 23.06 19.27 -40.21
CA ALA A 1162 23.16 20.01 -41.46
C ALA A 1162 24.54 20.70 -41.54
N ALA A 1163 24.89 21.21 -42.72
CA ALA A 1163 26.18 21.87 -42.95
C ALA A 1163 26.41 22.98 -41.90
N GLU A 1164 27.64 23.05 -41.37
CA GLU A 1164 27.97 23.96 -40.27
C GLU A 1164 27.69 25.42 -40.66
N TRP A 1165 27.07 26.17 -39.74
CA TRP A 1165 26.80 27.58 -39.95
C TRP A 1165 28.11 28.37 -40.05
N GLY A 1166 28.27 29.13 -41.11
CA GLY A 1166 29.42 29.99 -41.38
C GLY A 1166 29.03 31.47 -41.29
N SER A 1167 29.77 32.24 -40.49
CA SER A 1167 29.46 33.66 -40.26
C SER A 1167 29.55 34.56 -41.50
N ALA A 1168 30.28 34.13 -42.54
CA ALA A 1168 30.40 34.86 -43.80
C ALA A 1168 29.44 34.36 -44.89
N ALA A 1169 28.71 33.27 -44.66
CA ALA A 1169 27.77 32.70 -45.63
C ALA A 1169 26.38 33.31 -45.47
N ALA A 1170 25.71 33.58 -46.60
CA ALA A 1170 24.34 34.04 -46.63
C ALA A 1170 23.39 32.84 -46.77
N TYR A 1171 22.30 32.86 -46.01
CA TYR A 1171 21.32 31.78 -45.92
C TYR A 1171 19.92 32.31 -46.23
N ASP A 1172 19.29 31.80 -47.28
CA ASP A 1172 17.92 32.12 -47.67
C ASP A 1172 16.88 31.46 -46.77
N ALA A 1173 15.63 31.93 -46.82
CA ALA A 1173 14.51 31.34 -46.09
C ALA A 1173 14.37 29.83 -46.38
N GLY A 1174 14.34 29.01 -45.33
CA GLY A 1174 14.29 27.56 -45.39
C GLY A 1174 15.65 26.87 -45.35
N ALA A 1175 16.77 27.60 -45.54
CA ALA A 1175 18.11 27.02 -45.42
C ALA A 1175 18.34 26.46 -44.02
N THR A 1176 18.87 25.24 -43.92
CA THR A 1176 19.11 24.56 -42.64
C THR A 1176 20.61 24.42 -42.41
N VAL A 1177 21.07 24.76 -41.20
CA VAL A 1177 22.47 24.76 -40.79
C VAL A 1177 22.64 24.06 -39.45
N GLY A 1178 23.80 23.44 -39.24
CA GLY A 1178 24.19 22.88 -37.94
C GLY A 1178 25.02 23.88 -37.13
N TYR A 1179 24.72 24.05 -35.85
CA TYR A 1179 25.55 24.85 -34.94
C TYR A 1179 25.40 24.33 -33.49
N ASN A 1180 26.50 24.08 -32.78
CA ASN A 1180 26.50 23.55 -31.39
C ASN A 1180 25.64 22.29 -31.16
N GLY A 1181 25.66 21.33 -32.10
CA GLY A 1181 24.91 20.07 -31.96
C GLY A 1181 23.38 20.26 -32.06
N ARG A 1182 22.96 21.24 -32.86
CA ARG A 1182 21.54 21.49 -33.16
C ARG A 1182 21.41 21.96 -34.60
N ASN A 1183 20.29 21.60 -35.22
CA ASN A 1183 19.94 22.09 -36.54
C ASN A 1183 19.07 23.34 -36.39
N TYR A 1184 19.34 24.37 -37.20
CA TYR A 1184 18.57 25.60 -37.24
C TYR A 1184 18.10 25.90 -38.66
N ARG A 1185 16.89 26.43 -38.82
CA ARG A 1185 16.34 26.86 -40.12
C ARG A 1185 16.26 28.38 -40.20
N ALA A 1186 16.77 28.96 -41.26
CA ALA A 1186 16.59 30.39 -41.54
C ALA A 1186 15.11 30.65 -41.88
N LYS A 1187 14.44 31.54 -41.16
CA LYS A 1187 13.05 31.94 -41.43
C LYS A 1187 12.95 32.93 -42.59
N TRP A 1188 14.00 33.70 -42.80
CA TRP A 1188 14.22 34.65 -43.89
C TRP A 1188 15.72 34.80 -44.13
N TRP A 1189 16.12 35.60 -45.12
CA TRP A 1189 17.52 35.83 -45.45
C TRP A 1189 18.34 36.31 -44.24
N THR A 1190 19.48 35.68 -43.97
CA THR A 1190 20.39 36.05 -42.87
C THR A 1190 21.85 35.75 -43.21
N GLN A 1191 22.78 36.57 -42.69
CA GLN A 1191 24.23 36.40 -42.81
C GLN A 1191 24.90 36.94 -41.54
N GLY A 1192 25.82 36.17 -40.95
CA GLY A 1192 26.59 36.60 -39.76
C GLY A 1192 25.85 36.55 -38.42
N GLU A 1193 24.54 36.33 -38.41
CA GLU A 1193 23.75 36.18 -37.18
C GLU A 1193 23.82 34.74 -36.66
N ARG A 1194 24.38 34.56 -35.45
CA ARG A 1194 24.65 33.25 -34.85
C ARG A 1194 23.34 32.50 -34.47
N PRO A 1195 23.16 31.21 -34.85
CA PRO A 1195 21.86 30.53 -34.72
C PRO A 1195 21.32 30.34 -33.30
N ASP A 1196 22.18 30.01 -32.34
CA ASP A 1196 21.81 29.73 -30.94
C ASP A 1196 21.39 30.97 -30.14
N THR A 1197 21.87 32.16 -30.50
CA THR A 1197 21.53 33.43 -29.83
C THR A 1197 20.54 34.29 -30.62
N ASN A 1198 20.24 33.88 -31.86
CA ASN A 1198 19.27 34.53 -32.73
C ASN A 1198 18.16 33.56 -33.17
N SER A 1199 17.69 32.73 -32.25
CA SER A 1199 16.52 31.87 -32.40
C SER A 1199 15.31 32.38 -31.61
N GLY A 1200 14.13 32.43 -32.22
CA GLY A 1200 12.90 32.91 -31.56
C GLY A 1200 11.84 33.42 -32.54
N SER A 1201 10.69 33.83 -32.02
CA SER A 1201 9.52 34.24 -32.84
C SER A 1201 9.81 35.44 -33.76
N ALA A 1202 10.70 36.36 -33.37
CA ALA A 1202 11.08 37.55 -34.14
C ALA A 1202 12.58 37.58 -34.52
N LYS A 1203 13.20 36.41 -34.66
CA LYS A 1203 14.63 36.25 -34.93
C LYS A 1203 14.85 35.37 -36.16
N PRO A 1204 15.97 35.53 -36.88
CA PRO A 1204 16.22 34.90 -38.18
C PRO A 1204 16.23 33.37 -38.13
N TRP A 1205 16.54 32.75 -36.99
CA TRP A 1205 16.64 31.29 -36.88
C TRP A 1205 15.45 30.65 -36.14
N GLU A 1206 15.05 29.48 -36.63
CA GLU A 1206 14.17 28.52 -35.97
C GLU A 1206 15.02 27.34 -35.50
N ASP A 1207 14.99 27.03 -34.20
CA ASP A 1207 15.68 25.85 -33.67
C ASP A 1207 14.87 24.59 -34.02
N LEU A 1208 15.46 23.69 -34.80
CA LEU A 1208 14.85 22.42 -35.21
C LEU A 1208 15.19 21.26 -34.26
N GLY A 1209 15.93 21.53 -33.18
CA GLY A 1209 16.32 20.54 -32.19
C GLY A 1209 17.72 19.96 -32.40
N SER A 1210 18.07 19.02 -31.53
CA SER A 1210 19.40 18.41 -31.47
C SER A 1210 19.72 17.57 -32.70
N CYS A 1211 20.94 17.77 -33.20
CA CYS A 1211 21.66 16.91 -34.12
C CYS A 1211 23.05 16.64 -33.50
#